data_AF-A0A210PMZ9-F1
#
_entry.id   AF-A0A210PMZ9-F1
#
_cell.length_a   1.000
_cell.length_b   1.000
_cell.length_c   1.000
_cell.angle_alpha   90.00
_cell.angle_beta   90.00
_cell.angle_gamma   90.00
#
_symmetry.space_group_name_H-M   'P 1'
#
loop_
_entity.id
_entity.type
_entity.pdbx_description
1 polymer ?
#
loop_
_entity_poly.entity_id
_entity_poly.type
_entity_poly.pdbx_seq_one_letter_code
_entity_poly.pdbx_strand_id
1 'polypeptide(L)'
;MASPLPEYTGKDLIQSVHDKDVVKLAAVVNSGISVTYRTKRGTSVLHVAAMLRDKEMMLHLLKKYPLCIEIGKKLDKQKGYNAMHHWCANEGDSEVFDQLTRAGFDCKDTTSAGQTSLDLAKNTKTDVLVKHIESVLKDPSIGDFSTWTELHECAIDGEALTCLNLIENNNGADVMKCATCPRTNIKIELPPSLTPLEVAVYFDNCAVLRPLVMYTEYHIIQKCLKIVKISTKAKQCLLREICSKLRKEYKEDCVVFGKICGEGEENKGKVCVVFSKTKTHGKETKKAGYRILFRNPSICEKDGRDEGREVLQHCHRRNYLLSDTDKTRIDKAINSKCDHLWAKHSNIRGFISSPVKCSKGKFIETPCVVILCLFKSFIPENESRFPDVLNVDDEVVPVDVREGCFNLVGCDNPLATHVRLNMGCNIGTNDETSRFGTLGPFVDIEGKLAFLTCAHVMFSLQECLKKAGVQDQSRGTQLDFTQHGGTRREDREHDQQCDPHESESTKRLALQPASSSSGVSSGKDDRECGQVKKWDYAIDQETSIDIAVVEITKQDRIPLSGRFTVYDMKQLKMSGYANDEPTFDTGKVGQPTYVEGEREQAVPAATEDGPPKPDGRGEHIPDPRNNIILFGSSSGLTNGKYRNSSKVQFTTKLCGTTNAHERYRGLYYIDNSQCEETHCKLPPLALFGDSGAGVYQRMDDNSLVCIGVLVAVDNTGSALVIPIDPILKHFDVKLKVF
;
A
#
# COMPACT_ATOMS: atom_id res chain seq x y z
N MET A 1 -23.66 -46.65 -16.20
CA MET A 1 -23.90 -45.48 -17.06
C MET A 1 -25.11 -44.77 -16.49
N ALA A 2 -24.95 -43.57 -15.94
CA ALA A 2 -26.09 -42.77 -15.50
C ALA A 2 -26.80 -42.23 -16.75
N SER A 3 -28.11 -42.43 -16.85
CA SER A 3 -28.93 -41.84 -17.91
C SER A 3 -28.72 -40.32 -17.94
N PRO A 4 -28.62 -39.67 -19.11
CA PRO A 4 -28.52 -38.21 -19.18
C PRO A 4 -29.74 -37.61 -18.47
N LEU A 5 -29.48 -36.66 -17.56
CA LEU A 5 -30.54 -35.88 -16.91
C LEU A 5 -31.39 -35.21 -18.00
N PRO A 6 -32.73 -35.15 -17.85
CA PRO A 6 -33.59 -34.52 -18.84
C PRO A 6 -33.20 -33.05 -19.02
N GLU A 7 -32.97 -32.63 -20.26
CA GLU A 7 -32.76 -31.23 -20.60
C GLU A 7 -34.07 -30.46 -20.41
N TYR A 8 -34.21 -29.77 -19.28
CA TYR A 8 -35.35 -28.90 -19.03
C TYR A 8 -35.21 -27.58 -19.79
N THR A 9 -36.34 -27.04 -20.25
CA THR A 9 -36.44 -25.74 -20.91
C THR A 9 -37.31 -24.78 -20.09
N GLY A 10 -37.30 -23.49 -20.44
CA GLY A 10 -38.22 -22.51 -19.83
C GLY A 10 -39.71 -22.85 -20.01
N LYS A 11 -40.06 -23.65 -21.03
CA LYS A 11 -41.45 -24.16 -21.18
C LYS A 11 -41.78 -25.18 -20.10
N ASP A 12 -40.84 -26.03 -19.72
CA ASP A 12 -41.02 -27.04 -18.67
C ASP A 12 -41.22 -26.40 -17.29
N LEU A 13 -40.60 -25.24 -17.07
CA LEU A 13 -40.85 -24.42 -15.88
C LEU A 13 -42.31 -23.95 -15.83
N ILE A 14 -42.84 -23.40 -16.93
CA ILE A 14 -44.25 -22.98 -16.98
C ILE A 14 -45.18 -24.19 -16.89
N GLN A 15 -44.82 -25.30 -17.55
CA GLN A 15 -45.60 -26.53 -17.51
C GLN A 15 -45.66 -27.12 -16.10
N SER A 16 -44.58 -27.08 -15.31
CA SER A 16 -44.60 -27.56 -13.92
C SER A 16 -45.59 -26.81 -13.03
N VAL A 17 -45.78 -25.50 -13.26
CA VAL A 17 -46.78 -24.69 -12.56
C VAL A 17 -48.18 -25.04 -13.07
N HIS A 18 -48.33 -25.26 -14.38
CA HIS A 18 -49.59 -25.70 -14.97
C HIS A 18 -50.03 -27.08 -14.46
N ASP A 19 -49.07 -27.99 -14.27
CA ASP A 19 -49.27 -29.33 -13.73
C ASP A 19 -49.49 -29.31 -12.20
N LYS A 20 -49.35 -28.15 -11.55
CA LYS A 20 -49.41 -27.96 -10.09
C LYS A 20 -48.37 -28.79 -9.32
N ASP A 21 -47.25 -29.11 -9.98
CA ASP A 21 -46.21 -29.98 -9.45
C ASP A 21 -45.03 -29.16 -8.91
N VAL A 22 -45.04 -28.93 -7.60
CA VAL A 22 -43.99 -28.21 -6.87
C VAL A 22 -42.64 -28.96 -6.90
N VAL A 23 -42.66 -30.29 -6.99
CA VAL A 23 -41.45 -31.12 -7.01
C VAL A 23 -40.77 -30.98 -8.37
N LYS A 24 -41.55 -31.07 -9.46
CA LYS A 24 -41.07 -30.82 -10.83
C LYS A 24 -40.58 -29.39 -11.01
N LEU A 25 -41.28 -28.41 -10.45
CA LEU A 25 -40.84 -27.01 -10.43
C LEU A 25 -39.45 -26.87 -9.79
N ALA A 26 -39.26 -27.47 -8.60
CA ALA A 26 -37.97 -27.42 -7.92
C ALA A 26 -36.86 -28.14 -8.72
N ALA A 27 -37.17 -29.26 -9.37
CA ALA A 27 -36.22 -29.98 -10.22
C ALA A 27 -35.77 -29.15 -11.43
N VAL A 28 -36.70 -28.45 -12.10
CA VAL A 28 -36.41 -27.57 -13.25
C VAL A 28 -35.57 -26.35 -12.82
N VAL A 29 -35.86 -25.76 -11.66
CA VAL A 29 -35.06 -24.62 -11.17
C VAL A 29 -33.65 -25.08 -10.76
N ASN A 30 -33.53 -26.24 -10.12
CA ASN A 30 -32.24 -26.80 -9.72
C ASN A 30 -31.36 -27.23 -10.91
N SER A 31 -31.95 -27.45 -12.10
CA SER A 31 -31.20 -27.69 -13.33
C SER A 31 -30.69 -26.41 -14.00
N GLY A 32 -30.84 -25.25 -13.36
CA GLY A 32 -30.31 -23.96 -13.84
C GLY A 32 -31.30 -23.12 -14.66
N ILE A 33 -32.56 -23.53 -14.80
CA ILE A 33 -33.58 -22.72 -15.48
C ILE A 33 -34.07 -21.62 -14.54
N SER A 34 -33.94 -20.37 -15.00
CA SER A 34 -34.33 -19.21 -14.20
C SER A 34 -35.83 -19.11 -13.98
N VAL A 35 -36.24 -18.91 -12.72
CA VAL A 35 -37.62 -18.58 -12.31
C VAL A 35 -38.14 -17.26 -12.90
N THR A 36 -37.26 -16.46 -13.50
CA THR A 36 -37.61 -15.20 -14.19
C THR A 36 -38.05 -15.39 -15.64
N TYR A 37 -38.08 -16.64 -16.14
CA TYR A 37 -38.48 -16.94 -17.52
C TYR A 37 -39.89 -16.40 -17.86
N ARG A 38 -40.02 -15.85 -19.08
CA ARG A 38 -41.29 -15.36 -19.63
C ARG A 38 -41.56 -16.02 -20.97
N THR A 39 -42.82 -16.36 -21.22
CA THR A 39 -43.26 -16.80 -22.54
C THR A 39 -43.22 -15.64 -23.55
N LYS A 40 -43.37 -15.92 -24.85
CA LYS A 40 -43.49 -14.87 -25.89
C LYS A 40 -44.64 -13.88 -25.62
N ARG A 41 -45.64 -14.30 -24.84
CA ARG A 41 -46.80 -13.49 -24.43
C ARG A 41 -46.55 -12.71 -23.13
N GLY A 42 -45.34 -12.77 -22.57
CA GLY A 42 -44.95 -12.08 -21.35
C GLY A 42 -45.39 -12.77 -20.05
N THR A 43 -45.99 -13.96 -20.12
CA THR A 43 -46.49 -14.72 -18.98
C THR A 43 -45.35 -15.35 -18.18
N SER A 44 -45.36 -15.20 -16.85
CA SER A 44 -44.41 -15.83 -15.92
C SER A 44 -45.06 -16.95 -15.09
N VAL A 45 -44.26 -17.67 -14.32
CA VAL A 45 -44.75 -18.70 -13.37
C VAL A 45 -45.80 -18.15 -12.41
N LEU A 46 -45.66 -16.91 -11.94
CA LEU A 46 -46.60 -16.30 -11.01
C LEU A 46 -47.91 -15.89 -11.69
N HIS A 47 -47.86 -15.48 -12.97
CA HIS A 47 -49.08 -15.26 -13.76
C HIS A 47 -49.86 -16.56 -13.94
N VAL A 48 -49.17 -17.67 -14.25
CA VAL A 48 -49.82 -18.98 -14.45
C VAL A 48 -50.43 -19.51 -13.17
N ALA A 49 -49.66 -19.49 -12.06
CA ALA A 49 -50.19 -19.89 -10.76
C ALA A 49 -51.42 -19.05 -10.36
N ALA A 50 -51.40 -17.75 -10.67
CA ALA A 50 -52.51 -16.87 -10.37
C ALA A 50 -53.76 -17.13 -11.25
N MET A 51 -53.56 -17.36 -12.55
CA MET A 51 -54.64 -17.74 -13.48
C MET A 51 -55.34 -19.05 -13.08
N LEU A 52 -54.59 -20.00 -12.54
CA LEU A 52 -55.11 -21.32 -12.14
C LEU A 52 -55.74 -21.33 -10.74
N ARG A 53 -55.77 -20.18 -10.06
CA ARG A 53 -56.19 -20.04 -8.65
C ARG A 53 -55.49 -21.06 -7.74
N ASP A 54 -54.22 -21.33 -8.01
CA ASP A 54 -53.47 -22.32 -7.23
C ASP A 54 -52.83 -21.66 -6.01
N LYS A 55 -53.55 -21.72 -4.88
CA LYS A 55 -53.12 -21.14 -3.61
C LYS A 55 -51.79 -21.72 -3.13
N GLU A 56 -51.61 -23.04 -3.18
CA GLU A 56 -50.40 -23.69 -2.67
C GLU A 56 -49.18 -23.33 -3.52
N MET A 57 -49.34 -23.33 -4.85
CA MET A 57 -48.27 -22.94 -5.76
C MET A 57 -47.92 -21.45 -5.64
N MET A 58 -48.92 -20.57 -5.49
CA MET A 58 -48.69 -19.13 -5.26
C MET A 58 -47.88 -18.89 -3.99
N LEU A 59 -48.31 -19.48 -2.87
CA LEU A 59 -47.59 -19.36 -1.60
C LEU A 59 -46.18 -19.96 -1.67
N HIS A 60 -46.02 -21.08 -2.38
CA HIS A 60 -44.71 -21.69 -2.60
C HIS A 60 -43.77 -20.78 -3.41
N LEU A 61 -44.26 -20.22 -4.52
CA LEU A 61 -43.49 -19.32 -5.39
C LEU A 61 -43.08 -18.05 -4.65
N LEU A 62 -44.02 -17.39 -3.95
CA LEU A 62 -43.77 -16.18 -3.18
C LEU A 62 -42.76 -16.40 -2.06
N LYS A 63 -42.81 -17.57 -1.39
CA LYS A 63 -41.91 -17.88 -0.27
C LYS A 63 -40.51 -18.29 -0.72
N LYS A 64 -40.40 -19.10 -1.78
CA LYS A 64 -39.15 -19.78 -2.13
C LYS A 64 -38.37 -19.10 -3.26
N TYR A 65 -39.05 -18.32 -4.11
CA TYR A 65 -38.44 -17.74 -5.30
C TYR A 65 -38.71 -16.23 -5.42
N PRO A 66 -38.07 -15.37 -4.58
CA PRO A 66 -38.34 -13.93 -4.55
C PRO A 66 -38.17 -13.22 -5.90
N LEU A 67 -37.24 -13.68 -6.73
CA LEU A 67 -37.00 -13.11 -8.06
C LEU A 67 -38.19 -13.25 -9.02
N CYS A 68 -39.13 -14.18 -8.78
CA CYS A 68 -40.33 -14.31 -9.61
C CYS A 68 -41.37 -13.22 -9.33
N ILE A 69 -41.27 -12.53 -8.19
CA ILE A 69 -42.18 -11.46 -7.75
C ILE A 69 -42.06 -10.26 -8.69
N GLU A 70 -40.84 -9.77 -8.93
CA GLU A 70 -40.60 -8.62 -9.82
C GLU A 70 -41.04 -8.87 -11.26
N ILE A 71 -40.91 -10.10 -11.73
CA ILE A 71 -41.43 -10.49 -13.05
C ILE A 71 -42.96 -10.62 -13.03
N GLY A 72 -43.54 -11.06 -11.92
CA GLY A 72 -44.99 -11.16 -11.72
C GLY A 72 -45.70 -9.81 -11.67
N LYS A 73 -45.01 -8.73 -11.27
CA LYS A 73 -45.53 -7.35 -11.31
C LYS A 73 -45.67 -6.80 -12.72
N LYS A 74 -44.83 -7.24 -13.66
CA LYS A 74 -44.87 -6.77 -15.05
C LYS A 74 -46.12 -7.28 -15.76
N LEU A 75 -46.80 -6.40 -16.48
CA LEU A 75 -48.00 -6.76 -17.25
C LEU A 75 -47.70 -7.78 -18.35
N ASP A 76 -48.59 -8.76 -18.51
CA ASP A 76 -48.58 -9.65 -19.68
C ASP A 76 -49.03 -8.92 -20.96
N LYS A 77 -48.75 -9.51 -22.12
CA LYS A 77 -49.12 -8.94 -23.43
C LYS A 77 -50.52 -9.33 -23.90
N GLN A 78 -51.24 -10.20 -23.17
CA GLN A 78 -52.55 -10.70 -23.61
C GLN A 78 -53.69 -9.81 -23.13
N LYS A 79 -53.71 -9.52 -21.84
CA LYS A 79 -54.75 -8.71 -21.19
C LYS A 79 -54.16 -7.50 -20.46
N GLY A 80 -52.83 -7.40 -20.39
CA GLY A 80 -52.18 -6.35 -19.61
C GLY A 80 -52.35 -6.58 -18.12
N TYR A 81 -52.33 -7.83 -17.67
CA TYR A 81 -52.54 -8.19 -16.27
C TYR A 81 -51.20 -8.51 -15.61
N ASN A 82 -50.99 -8.04 -14.37
CA ASN A 82 -49.94 -8.56 -13.49
C ASN A 82 -50.48 -9.81 -12.76
N ALA A 83 -49.64 -10.47 -11.94
CA ALA A 83 -50.09 -11.65 -11.20
C ALA A 83 -51.24 -11.35 -10.22
N MET A 84 -51.29 -10.17 -9.60
CA MET A 84 -52.40 -9.75 -8.73
C MET A 84 -53.70 -9.54 -9.50
N HIS A 85 -53.66 -8.93 -10.69
CA HIS A 85 -54.80 -8.79 -11.59
C HIS A 85 -55.37 -10.15 -11.99
N HIS A 86 -54.51 -11.12 -12.34
CA HIS A 86 -54.96 -12.49 -12.59
C HIS A 86 -55.57 -13.14 -11.36
N TRP A 87 -55.00 -12.95 -10.17
CA TRP A 87 -55.54 -13.50 -8.94
C TRP A 87 -56.94 -12.95 -8.64
N CYS A 88 -57.11 -11.63 -8.72
CA CYS A 88 -58.40 -10.97 -8.49
C CYS A 88 -59.45 -11.32 -9.56
N ALA A 89 -59.05 -11.42 -10.83
CA ALA A 89 -59.95 -11.73 -11.93
C ALA A 89 -60.44 -13.18 -11.96
N ASN A 90 -59.81 -14.10 -11.20
CA ASN A 90 -60.16 -15.53 -11.17
C ASN A 90 -60.67 -15.99 -9.80
N GLU A 91 -61.32 -15.10 -9.03
CA GLU A 91 -61.89 -15.39 -7.70
C GLU A 91 -60.85 -15.83 -6.66
N GLY A 92 -59.72 -15.12 -6.58
CA GLY A 92 -58.65 -15.39 -5.64
C GLY A 92 -59.04 -15.25 -4.16
N ASP A 93 -58.31 -15.94 -3.29
CA ASP A 93 -58.46 -15.87 -1.83
C ASP A 93 -57.75 -14.60 -1.27
N SER A 94 -58.36 -13.97 -0.25
CA SER A 94 -57.80 -12.87 0.53
C SER A 94 -56.41 -13.19 1.13
N GLU A 95 -56.14 -14.45 1.50
CA GLU A 95 -54.84 -14.83 2.07
C GLU A 95 -53.70 -14.63 1.06
N VAL A 96 -53.89 -15.08 -0.19
CA VAL A 96 -52.87 -14.89 -1.24
C VAL A 96 -52.86 -13.45 -1.72
N PHE A 97 -54.00 -12.78 -1.75
CA PHE A 97 -54.06 -11.35 -2.04
C PHE A 97 -53.18 -10.56 -1.06
N ASP A 98 -53.33 -10.82 0.24
CA ASP A 98 -52.48 -10.22 1.25
C ASP A 98 -50.99 -10.56 1.06
N GLN A 99 -50.66 -11.80 0.69
CA GLN A 99 -49.28 -12.19 0.45
C GLN A 99 -48.70 -11.49 -0.79
N LEU A 100 -49.51 -11.25 -1.82
CA LEU A 100 -49.11 -10.45 -2.98
C LEU A 100 -48.92 -8.98 -2.60
N THR A 101 -49.83 -8.40 -1.82
CA THR A 101 -49.65 -7.03 -1.29
C THR A 101 -48.39 -6.94 -0.42
N ARG A 102 -48.14 -7.92 0.45
CA ARG A 102 -46.89 -8.04 1.24
C ARG A 102 -45.64 -8.24 0.38
N ALA A 103 -45.79 -8.84 -0.80
CA ALA A 103 -44.74 -8.97 -1.80
C ALA A 103 -44.54 -7.70 -2.66
N GLY A 104 -45.24 -6.61 -2.34
CA GLY A 104 -45.06 -5.30 -2.97
C GLY A 104 -45.82 -5.11 -4.28
N PHE A 105 -46.89 -5.89 -4.52
CA PHE A 105 -47.83 -5.61 -5.61
C PHE A 105 -48.74 -4.43 -5.25
N ASP A 106 -48.86 -3.46 -6.16
CA ASP A 106 -49.77 -2.34 -5.97
C ASP A 106 -51.19 -2.72 -6.42
N CYS A 107 -52.13 -2.63 -5.49
CA CYS A 107 -53.54 -2.87 -5.76
C CYS A 107 -54.21 -1.76 -6.60
N LYS A 108 -53.54 -0.61 -6.76
CA LYS A 108 -53.94 0.52 -7.61
C LYS A 108 -53.39 0.43 -9.03
N ASP A 109 -52.52 -0.54 -9.34
CA ASP A 109 -52.07 -0.78 -10.71
C ASP A 109 -53.28 -0.96 -11.63
N THR A 110 -53.14 -0.50 -12.87
CA THR A 110 -54.19 -0.62 -13.88
C THR A 110 -53.80 -1.56 -14.99
N THR A 111 -54.77 -2.32 -15.47
CA THR A 111 -54.63 -3.16 -16.66
C THR A 111 -54.60 -2.32 -17.93
N SER A 112 -54.34 -2.94 -19.09
CA SER A 112 -54.44 -2.24 -20.38
C SER A 112 -55.84 -1.70 -20.70
N ALA A 113 -56.88 -2.18 -20.00
CA ALA A 113 -58.25 -1.67 -20.09
C ALA A 113 -58.58 -0.61 -19.00
N GLY A 114 -57.59 -0.18 -18.21
CA GLY A 114 -57.75 0.81 -17.15
C GLY A 114 -58.39 0.28 -15.86
N GLN A 115 -58.55 -1.04 -15.72
CA GLN A 115 -59.19 -1.66 -14.55
C GLN A 115 -58.16 -1.92 -13.44
N THR A 116 -58.51 -1.61 -12.18
CA THR A 116 -57.71 -1.93 -10.99
C THR A 116 -57.96 -3.34 -10.47
N SER A 117 -57.15 -3.80 -9.52
CA SER A 117 -57.39 -5.08 -8.81
C SER A 117 -58.76 -5.13 -8.13
N LEU A 118 -59.27 -3.99 -7.63
CA LEU A 118 -60.61 -3.89 -7.04
C LEU A 118 -61.71 -4.02 -8.09
N ASP A 119 -61.55 -3.40 -9.26
CA ASP A 119 -62.52 -3.46 -10.35
C ASP A 119 -62.64 -4.90 -10.88
N LEU A 120 -61.51 -5.59 -11.01
CA LEU A 120 -61.47 -6.99 -11.41
C LEU A 120 -62.18 -7.89 -10.40
N ALA A 121 -61.95 -7.69 -9.10
CA ALA A 121 -62.63 -8.46 -8.04
C ALA A 121 -64.14 -8.18 -7.95
N LYS A 122 -64.59 -6.96 -8.33
CA LYS A 122 -66.03 -6.64 -8.40
C LYS A 122 -66.72 -7.37 -9.55
N ASN A 123 -66.01 -7.60 -10.66
CA ASN A 123 -66.54 -8.33 -11.81
C ASN A 123 -66.75 -9.84 -11.53
N THR A 124 -66.05 -10.41 -10.55
CA THR A 124 -66.13 -11.84 -10.20
C THR A 124 -67.21 -12.18 -9.16
N LYS A 125 -67.98 -11.19 -8.66
CA LYS A 125 -69.05 -11.36 -7.65
C LYS A 125 -68.59 -11.97 -6.31
N THR A 126 -67.30 -11.91 -5.98
CA THR A 126 -66.73 -12.40 -4.72
C THR A 126 -66.71 -11.31 -3.65
N ASP A 127 -67.80 -11.18 -2.90
CA ASP A 127 -67.98 -10.15 -1.87
C ASP A 127 -66.90 -10.15 -0.78
N VAL A 128 -66.31 -11.31 -0.49
CA VAL A 128 -65.28 -11.46 0.55
C VAL A 128 -63.97 -10.77 0.14
N LEU A 129 -63.50 -11.03 -1.08
CA LEU A 129 -62.28 -10.40 -1.60
C LEU A 129 -62.49 -8.90 -1.80
N VAL A 130 -63.64 -8.47 -2.32
CA VAL A 130 -63.95 -7.05 -2.53
C VAL A 130 -63.92 -6.27 -1.22
N LYS A 131 -64.61 -6.74 -0.17
CA LYS A 131 -64.59 -6.11 1.15
C LYS A 131 -63.20 -6.07 1.76
N HIS A 132 -62.41 -7.13 1.53
CA HIS A 132 -61.03 -7.22 2.00
C HIS A 132 -60.12 -6.20 1.31
N ILE A 133 -60.17 -6.11 -0.03
CA ILE A 133 -59.40 -5.11 -0.80
C ILE A 133 -59.80 -3.68 -0.40
N GLU A 134 -61.08 -3.40 -0.21
CA GLU A 134 -61.57 -2.10 0.26
C GLU A 134 -61.10 -1.77 1.69
N SER A 135 -60.91 -2.76 2.55
CA SER A 135 -60.33 -2.59 3.88
C SER A 135 -58.82 -2.30 3.81
N VAL A 136 -58.10 -3.05 2.97
CA VAL A 136 -56.66 -2.89 2.73
C VAL A 136 -56.36 -1.49 2.15
N LEU A 137 -57.16 -1.01 1.20
CA LEU A 137 -57.03 0.33 0.62
C LEU A 137 -57.29 1.49 1.60
N LYS A 138 -57.97 1.22 2.73
CA LYS A 138 -58.25 2.20 3.79
C LYS A 138 -57.20 2.20 4.91
N ASP A 139 -56.25 1.26 4.89
CA ASP A 139 -55.21 1.13 5.92
C ASP A 139 -54.02 2.07 5.62
N PRO A 140 -53.72 3.06 6.49
CA PRO A 140 -52.58 3.97 6.32
C PRO A 140 -51.20 3.31 6.51
N SER A 141 -51.13 2.02 6.83
CA SER A 141 -49.88 1.25 6.99
C SER A 141 -49.27 0.72 5.69
N ILE A 142 -49.96 0.85 4.55
CA ILE A 142 -49.41 0.56 3.21
C ILE A 142 -48.50 1.74 2.83
N GLY A 143 -47.19 1.54 3.06
CA GLY A 143 -46.19 2.59 2.94
C GLY A 143 -46.18 3.24 1.55
N ASP A 144 -46.33 4.55 1.56
CA ASP A 144 -46.24 5.39 0.37
C ASP A 144 -44.77 5.48 -0.11
N PHE A 145 -44.50 4.88 -1.27
CA PHE A 145 -43.20 5.02 -1.95
C PHE A 145 -42.98 6.43 -2.52
N SER A 146 -43.95 7.35 -2.44
CA SER A 146 -43.81 8.73 -2.94
C SER A 146 -42.63 9.50 -2.35
N THR A 147 -42.11 9.08 -1.19
CA THR A 147 -40.96 9.72 -0.53
C THR A 147 -39.60 9.21 -1.01
N TRP A 148 -39.58 8.15 -1.83
CA TRP A 148 -38.35 7.56 -2.36
C TRP A 148 -37.82 8.36 -3.55
N THR A 149 -36.50 8.45 -3.63
CA THR A 149 -35.80 9.06 -4.77
C THR A 149 -35.19 7.99 -5.64
N GLU A 150 -34.80 8.33 -6.87
CA GLU A 150 -34.09 7.42 -7.79
C GLU A 150 -32.82 6.81 -7.15
N LEU A 151 -32.18 7.51 -6.20
CA LEU A 151 -31.06 6.96 -5.42
C LEU A 151 -31.46 5.84 -4.45
N HIS A 152 -32.66 5.90 -3.86
CA HIS A 152 -33.18 4.82 -3.01
C HIS A 152 -33.52 3.58 -3.84
N GLU A 153 -34.06 3.77 -5.05
CA GLU A 153 -34.32 2.69 -6.00
C GLU A 153 -33.01 2.03 -6.46
N CYS A 154 -32.02 2.83 -6.89
CA CYS A 154 -30.68 2.33 -7.22
C CYS A 154 -30.04 1.55 -6.06
N ALA A 155 -30.26 1.99 -4.82
CA ALA A 155 -29.75 1.32 -3.63
C ALA A 155 -30.39 -0.06 -3.38
N ILE A 156 -31.64 -0.28 -3.83
CA ILE A 156 -32.31 -1.60 -3.84
C ILE A 156 -31.84 -2.46 -5.01
N ASP A 157 -31.77 -1.88 -6.21
CA ASP A 157 -31.49 -2.65 -7.43
C ASP A 157 -30.02 -3.02 -7.57
N GLY A 158 -29.13 -2.31 -6.85
CA GLY A 158 -27.69 -2.54 -6.87
C GLY A 158 -26.98 -1.97 -8.10
N GLU A 159 -27.63 -1.05 -8.83
CA GLU A 159 -27.10 -0.43 -10.03
C GLU A 159 -26.05 0.66 -9.73
N ALA A 160 -24.80 0.23 -9.53
CA ALA A 160 -23.70 1.13 -9.15
C ALA A 160 -23.41 2.25 -10.17
N LEU A 161 -23.51 1.98 -11.47
CA LEU A 161 -23.23 2.97 -12.52
C LEU A 161 -24.33 4.03 -12.59
N THR A 162 -25.59 3.61 -12.52
CA THR A 162 -26.75 4.52 -12.42
C THR A 162 -26.63 5.39 -11.18
N CYS A 163 -26.31 4.79 -10.02
CA CYS A 163 -26.06 5.52 -8.78
C CYS A 163 -24.95 6.57 -8.90
N LEU A 164 -23.82 6.24 -9.56
CA LEU A 164 -22.73 7.21 -9.81
C LEU A 164 -23.19 8.35 -10.72
N ASN A 165 -23.84 8.02 -11.84
CA ASN A 165 -24.33 9.00 -12.80
C ASN A 165 -25.34 9.97 -12.17
N LEU A 166 -26.22 9.48 -11.30
CA LEU A 166 -27.18 10.32 -10.58
C LEU A 166 -26.50 11.29 -9.62
N ILE A 167 -25.41 10.88 -8.96
CA ILE A 167 -24.66 11.73 -8.02
C ILE A 167 -23.81 12.77 -8.78
N GLU A 168 -23.17 12.37 -9.89
CA GLU A 168 -22.20 13.23 -10.61
C GLU A 168 -22.85 14.13 -11.67
N ASN A 169 -23.88 13.67 -12.38
CA ASN A 169 -24.48 14.41 -13.51
C ASN A 169 -25.73 15.22 -13.14
N ASN A 170 -26.34 14.96 -11.98
CA ASN A 170 -27.54 15.67 -11.54
C ASN A 170 -27.17 16.55 -10.34
N ASN A 171 -27.07 17.88 -10.54
CA ASN A 171 -26.69 18.91 -9.55
C ASN A 171 -27.54 18.83 -8.24
N GLY A 172 -27.24 17.90 -7.34
CA GLY A 172 -27.88 17.80 -6.03
C GLY A 172 -28.86 16.64 -5.84
N ALA A 173 -28.61 15.46 -6.43
CA ALA A 173 -29.22 14.24 -5.89
C ALA A 173 -28.81 14.09 -4.41
N ASP A 174 -29.76 14.31 -3.50
CA ASP A 174 -29.49 14.37 -2.07
C ASP A 174 -29.25 12.95 -1.52
N VAL A 175 -27.99 12.55 -1.46
CA VAL A 175 -27.52 11.27 -0.87
C VAL A 175 -27.84 11.14 0.62
N MET A 176 -28.23 12.24 1.27
CA MET A 176 -28.63 12.30 2.67
C MET A 176 -30.14 12.31 2.85
N LYS A 177 -30.91 12.36 1.75
CA LYS A 177 -32.37 12.39 1.79
C LYS A 177 -32.86 11.13 2.47
N CYS A 178 -33.62 11.30 3.54
CA CYS A 178 -34.27 10.18 4.20
C CYS A 178 -35.64 9.95 3.56
N ALA A 179 -35.93 8.71 3.16
CA ALA A 179 -37.24 8.28 2.69
C ALA A 179 -37.90 7.35 3.72
N THR A 180 -39.22 7.38 3.78
CA THR A 180 -39.97 6.49 4.69
C THR A 180 -39.84 5.07 4.18
N CYS A 181 -39.32 4.15 4.99
CA CYS A 181 -39.28 2.75 4.59
C CYS A 181 -40.71 2.19 4.66
N PRO A 182 -41.27 1.62 3.56
CA PRO A 182 -42.48 0.84 3.69
C PRO A 182 -42.16 -0.30 4.65
N ARG A 183 -42.97 -0.48 5.70
CA ARG A 183 -42.80 -1.59 6.65
C ARG A 183 -42.84 -2.90 5.87
N THR A 184 -41.68 -3.44 5.51
CA THR A 184 -41.57 -4.85 5.14
C THR A 184 -41.70 -5.63 6.45
N ASN A 185 -42.57 -6.64 6.49
CA ASN A 185 -42.93 -7.36 7.71
C ASN A 185 -41.81 -8.28 8.24
N ILE A 186 -40.55 -7.84 8.15
CA ILE A 186 -39.42 -8.39 8.86
C ILE A 186 -39.47 -7.78 10.27
N LYS A 187 -39.48 -8.61 11.33
CA LYS A 187 -39.45 -8.21 12.75
C LYS A 187 -38.14 -7.50 13.13
N ILE A 188 -37.81 -6.40 12.48
CA ILE A 188 -36.72 -5.50 12.84
C ILE A 188 -37.37 -4.13 13.03
N GLU A 189 -37.14 -3.51 14.18
CA GLU A 189 -37.48 -2.12 14.43
C GLU A 189 -36.63 -1.24 13.50
N LEU A 190 -37.11 -1.02 12.27
CA LEU A 190 -36.47 -0.10 11.34
C LEU A 190 -36.74 1.35 11.80
N PRO A 191 -35.75 2.26 11.70
CA PRO A 191 -36.00 3.69 11.80
C PRO A 191 -37.08 4.09 10.78
N PRO A 192 -37.97 5.03 11.12
CA PRO A 192 -39.07 5.43 10.24
C PRO A 192 -38.59 6.04 8.91
N SER A 193 -37.34 6.52 8.85
CA SER A 193 -36.75 7.08 7.64
C SER A 193 -35.30 6.60 7.46
N LEU A 194 -34.93 6.27 6.22
CA LEU A 194 -33.62 5.72 5.85
C LEU A 194 -33.03 6.52 4.69
N THR A 195 -31.71 6.66 4.69
CA THR A 195 -30.94 7.20 3.55
C THR A 195 -30.65 6.12 2.50
N PRO A 196 -30.27 6.49 1.26
CA PRO A 196 -29.85 5.53 0.24
C PRO A 196 -28.72 4.60 0.71
N LEU A 197 -27.77 5.09 1.51
CA LEU A 197 -26.70 4.27 2.07
C LEU A 197 -27.23 3.22 3.06
N GLU A 198 -28.14 3.61 3.95
CA GLU A 198 -28.75 2.69 4.92
C GLU A 198 -29.58 1.60 4.22
N VAL A 199 -30.31 1.98 3.15
CA VAL A 199 -31.02 1.04 2.26
C VAL A 199 -30.04 0.06 1.61
N ALA A 200 -28.97 0.55 0.98
CA ALA A 200 -27.97 -0.31 0.33
C ALA A 200 -27.33 -1.33 1.29
N VAL A 201 -27.02 -0.91 2.52
CA VAL A 201 -26.47 -1.80 3.55
C VAL A 201 -27.49 -2.83 4.01
N TYR A 202 -28.76 -2.44 4.13
CA TYR A 202 -29.84 -3.35 4.53
C TYR A 202 -30.10 -4.46 3.52
N PHE A 203 -30.12 -4.11 2.22
CA PHE A 203 -30.31 -5.06 1.12
C PHE A 203 -29.02 -5.79 0.70
N ASP A 204 -27.90 -5.57 1.41
CA ASP A 204 -26.58 -6.17 1.14
C ASP A 204 -26.03 -5.86 -0.28
N ASN A 205 -26.44 -4.72 -0.85
CA ASN A 205 -26.04 -4.28 -2.18
C ASN A 205 -24.68 -3.59 -2.15
N CYS A 206 -23.63 -4.41 -2.03
CA CYS A 206 -22.25 -3.93 -1.89
C CYS A 206 -21.75 -3.08 -3.06
N ALA A 207 -22.32 -3.24 -4.26
CA ALA A 207 -21.88 -2.54 -5.48
C ALA A 207 -22.10 -1.03 -5.39
N VAL A 208 -23.21 -0.58 -4.79
CA VAL A 208 -23.57 0.84 -4.65
C VAL A 208 -22.94 1.51 -3.43
N LEU A 209 -22.33 0.74 -2.52
CA LEU A 209 -21.72 1.31 -1.31
C LEU A 209 -20.57 2.26 -1.62
N ARG A 210 -19.76 1.97 -2.66
CA ARG A 210 -18.65 2.83 -3.10
C ARG A 210 -19.13 4.23 -3.49
N PRO A 211 -20.04 4.40 -4.48
CA PRO A 211 -20.58 5.72 -4.79
C PRO A 211 -21.16 6.40 -3.54
N LEU A 212 -22.04 5.72 -2.79
CA LEU A 212 -22.77 6.35 -1.70
C LEU A 212 -21.86 6.81 -0.55
N VAL A 213 -20.91 5.98 -0.12
CA VAL A 213 -19.98 6.33 0.98
C VAL A 213 -19.15 7.57 0.64
N MET A 214 -18.73 7.73 -0.62
CA MET A 214 -17.90 8.86 -1.04
C MET A 214 -18.58 10.21 -0.82
N TYR A 215 -19.90 10.29 -0.94
CA TYR A 215 -20.67 11.54 -0.81
C TYR A 215 -21.49 11.64 0.49
N THR A 216 -21.68 10.53 1.21
CA THR A 216 -22.40 10.50 2.49
C THR A 216 -21.55 11.00 3.66
N GLU A 217 -22.15 11.66 4.64
CA GLU A 217 -21.45 12.07 5.86
C GLU A 217 -21.07 10.89 6.78
N TYR A 218 -19.94 11.04 7.49
CA TYR A 218 -19.40 10.02 8.39
C TYR A 218 -20.36 9.58 9.51
N HIS A 219 -21.24 10.46 9.98
CA HIS A 219 -22.17 10.13 11.06
C HIS A 219 -23.21 9.09 10.61
N ILE A 220 -23.62 9.09 9.33
CA ILE A 220 -24.53 8.08 8.74
C ILE A 220 -23.79 6.77 8.50
N ILE A 221 -22.55 6.84 8.00
CA ILE A 221 -21.70 5.65 7.87
C ILE A 221 -21.53 4.96 9.23
N GLN A 222 -21.36 5.75 10.30
CA GLN A 222 -21.29 5.23 11.67
C GLN A 222 -22.61 4.56 12.11
N LYS A 223 -23.78 5.10 11.73
CA LYS A 223 -25.08 4.46 11.98
C LYS A 223 -25.16 3.12 11.26
N CYS A 224 -24.79 3.05 9.99
CA CYS A 224 -24.78 1.82 9.19
C CYS A 224 -23.93 0.72 9.84
N LEU A 225 -22.76 1.07 10.37
CA LEU A 225 -21.86 0.12 11.06
C LEU A 225 -22.41 -0.40 12.39
N LYS A 226 -23.40 0.27 12.99
CA LYS A 226 -24.07 -0.14 14.23
C LYS A 226 -25.33 -0.98 14.00
N ILE A 227 -25.73 -1.21 12.75
CA ILE A 227 -26.89 -2.05 12.42
C ILE A 227 -26.65 -3.48 12.95
N VAL A 228 -27.58 -3.97 13.78
CA VAL A 228 -27.45 -5.22 14.58
C VAL A 228 -27.17 -6.47 13.71
N LYS A 229 -27.60 -6.47 12.44
CA LYS A 229 -27.43 -7.59 11.49
C LYS A 229 -26.77 -7.17 10.17
N ILE A 230 -25.71 -6.38 10.22
CA ILE A 230 -24.91 -6.11 9.00
C ILE A 230 -24.17 -7.38 8.54
N SER A 231 -24.21 -7.67 7.23
CA SER A 231 -23.46 -8.79 6.66
C SER A 231 -21.94 -8.56 6.78
N THR A 232 -21.15 -9.64 6.87
CA THR A 232 -19.68 -9.55 6.89
C THR A 232 -19.16 -8.86 5.62
N LYS A 233 -19.79 -9.13 4.47
CA LYS A 233 -19.44 -8.57 3.17
C LYS A 233 -19.69 -7.05 3.12
N ALA A 234 -20.88 -6.59 3.49
CA ALA A 234 -21.21 -5.18 3.56
C ALA A 234 -20.30 -4.43 4.53
N LYS A 235 -20.01 -5.02 5.71
CA LYS A 235 -19.09 -4.44 6.68
C LYS A 235 -17.68 -4.26 6.10
N GLN A 236 -17.14 -5.28 5.42
CA GLN A 236 -15.84 -5.19 4.75
C GLN A 236 -15.83 -4.13 3.64
N CYS A 237 -16.90 -4.07 2.83
CA CYS A 237 -17.06 -3.03 1.82
C CYS A 237 -17.08 -1.63 2.44
N LEU A 238 -17.91 -1.38 3.47
CA LEU A 238 -17.95 -0.09 4.16
C LEU A 238 -16.57 0.32 4.70
N LEU A 239 -15.83 -0.61 5.33
CA LEU A 239 -14.48 -0.32 5.85
C LEU A 239 -13.50 0.07 4.73
N ARG A 240 -13.56 -0.64 3.60
CA ARG A 240 -12.75 -0.34 2.42
C ARG A 240 -13.09 1.03 1.83
N GLU A 241 -14.38 1.36 1.69
CA GLU A 241 -14.80 2.64 1.13
C GLU A 241 -14.58 3.80 2.10
N ILE A 242 -14.62 3.59 3.44
CA ILE A 242 -14.15 4.58 4.43
C ILE A 242 -12.68 4.91 4.19
N CYS A 243 -11.83 3.90 3.99
CA CYS A 243 -10.42 4.14 3.67
C CYS A 243 -10.29 4.94 2.37
N SER A 244 -11.06 4.60 1.32
CA SER A 244 -11.07 5.34 0.05
C SER A 244 -11.50 6.80 0.22
N LYS A 245 -12.51 7.07 1.05
CA LYS A 245 -12.97 8.43 1.36
C LYS A 245 -11.90 9.23 2.09
N LEU A 246 -11.24 8.63 3.08
CA LEU A 246 -10.15 9.26 3.83
C LEU A 246 -8.93 9.55 2.93
N ARG A 247 -8.62 8.67 1.96
CA ARG A 247 -7.56 8.92 0.96
C ARG A 247 -7.81 10.21 0.19
N LYS A 248 -9.05 10.38 -0.31
CA LYS A 248 -9.46 11.60 -1.03
C LYS A 248 -9.49 12.84 -0.12
N GLU A 249 -10.02 12.72 1.10
CA GLU A 249 -10.13 13.83 2.06
C GLU A 249 -8.75 14.36 2.48
N TYR A 250 -7.80 13.46 2.78
CA TYR A 250 -6.48 13.85 3.24
C TYR A 250 -5.45 14.02 2.13
N LYS A 251 -5.78 13.61 0.90
CA LYS A 251 -4.86 13.54 -0.25
C LYS A 251 -3.65 12.64 0.05
N GLU A 252 -3.93 11.49 0.64
CA GLU A 252 -2.93 10.50 1.04
C GLU A 252 -3.34 9.15 0.47
N ASP A 253 -2.47 8.49 -0.28
CA ASP A 253 -2.79 7.19 -0.89
C ASP A 253 -2.83 6.05 0.13
N CYS A 254 -2.19 6.26 1.27
CA CYS A 254 -1.89 5.23 2.25
C CYS A 254 -2.75 5.34 3.50
N VAL A 255 -3.92 4.73 3.41
CA VAL A 255 -4.88 4.63 4.50
C VAL A 255 -5.20 3.16 4.74
N VAL A 256 -4.90 2.70 5.96
CA VAL A 256 -4.99 1.28 6.35
C VAL A 256 -5.85 1.13 7.59
N PHE A 257 -6.84 0.26 7.53
CA PHE A 257 -7.68 -0.08 8.67
C PHE A 257 -7.10 -1.27 9.43
N GLY A 258 -7.22 -1.29 10.76
CA GLY A 258 -6.70 -2.38 11.58
C GLY A 258 -6.95 -2.19 13.08
N LYS A 259 -6.07 -2.76 13.90
CA LYS A 259 -6.12 -2.69 15.37
C LYS A 259 -4.73 -2.46 15.97
N ILE A 260 -4.68 -1.81 17.13
CA ILE A 260 -3.44 -1.65 17.92
C ILE A 260 -3.46 -2.67 19.06
N CYS A 261 -2.31 -3.29 19.35
CA CYS A 261 -2.14 -4.31 20.38
C CYS A 261 -1.01 -3.95 21.36
N GLY A 262 -1.28 -3.96 22.67
CA GLY A 262 -0.28 -3.72 23.73
C GLY A 262 -0.88 -3.67 25.14
N GLU A 263 -0.03 -3.73 26.17
CA GLU A 263 -0.43 -3.55 27.58
C GLU A 263 -1.09 -2.17 27.76
N GLY A 264 -2.32 -2.15 28.28
CA GLY A 264 -3.13 -0.91 28.43
C GLY A 264 -3.84 -0.42 27.16
N GLU A 265 -3.59 -1.04 26.00
CA GLU A 265 -4.27 -0.75 24.71
C GLU A 265 -5.38 -1.78 24.39
N GLU A 266 -5.60 -2.78 25.25
CA GLU A 266 -6.59 -3.86 25.03
C GLU A 266 -8.03 -3.33 24.81
N ASN A 267 -8.33 -2.13 25.32
CA ASN A 267 -9.62 -1.44 25.17
C ASN A 267 -9.64 -0.37 24.05
N LYS A 268 -8.54 -0.15 23.32
CA LYS A 268 -8.37 1.00 22.40
C LYS A 268 -8.84 0.76 20.95
N GLY A 269 -9.39 -0.42 20.65
CA GLY A 269 -10.29 -0.66 19.53
C GLY A 269 -9.69 -0.56 18.11
N LYS A 270 -10.56 -0.74 17.11
CA LYS A 270 -10.24 -0.62 15.68
C LYS A 270 -9.83 0.82 15.34
N VAL A 271 -8.77 0.97 14.56
CA VAL A 271 -8.17 2.26 14.14
C VAL A 271 -8.02 2.29 12.63
N CYS A 272 -8.07 3.49 12.05
CA CYS A 272 -7.61 3.75 10.70
C CYS A 272 -6.33 4.57 10.78
N VAL A 273 -5.24 4.05 10.21
CA VAL A 273 -3.95 4.73 10.18
C VAL A 273 -3.78 5.39 8.82
N VAL A 274 -3.51 6.70 8.84
CA VAL A 274 -3.18 7.50 7.66
C VAL A 274 -1.68 7.76 7.70
N PHE A 275 -0.95 7.15 6.78
CA PHE A 275 0.48 7.39 6.67
C PHE A 275 0.72 8.60 5.76
N SER A 276 1.36 9.62 6.31
CA SER A 276 1.57 10.91 5.64
C SER A 276 2.87 11.55 6.08
N LYS A 277 3.65 12.03 5.11
CA LYS A 277 4.85 12.85 5.38
C LYS A 277 4.51 14.30 5.73
N THR A 278 3.32 14.78 5.36
CA THR A 278 2.93 16.20 5.49
C THR A 278 2.10 16.47 6.73
N LYS A 279 1.40 15.46 7.27
CA LYS A 279 0.60 15.62 8.49
C LYS A 279 1.47 15.42 9.74
N THR A 280 1.06 16.06 10.82
CA THR A 280 1.70 15.93 12.14
C THR A 280 1.66 14.47 12.60
N HIS A 281 2.83 13.87 12.80
CA HIS A 281 2.97 12.53 13.36
C HIS A 281 2.29 12.44 14.73
N GLY A 282 1.52 11.38 14.97
CA GLY A 282 0.85 11.13 16.25
C GLY A 282 -0.46 11.87 16.47
N LYS A 283 -0.86 12.78 15.56
CA LYS A 283 -2.18 13.41 15.62
C LYS A 283 -3.28 12.34 15.55
N GLU A 284 -4.30 12.49 16.39
CA GLU A 284 -5.46 11.62 16.39
C GLU A 284 -6.75 12.44 16.13
N THR A 285 -7.65 11.89 15.31
CA THR A 285 -9.00 12.42 15.10
C THR A 285 -10.03 11.29 15.10
N LYS A 286 -11.32 11.59 14.95
CA LYS A 286 -12.39 10.58 14.94
C LYS A 286 -13.32 10.78 13.74
N LYS A 287 -13.53 9.72 12.96
CA LYS A 287 -14.42 9.69 11.78
C LYS A 287 -15.16 8.36 11.70
N ALA A 288 -16.45 8.38 11.36
CA ALA A 288 -17.34 7.21 11.33
C ALA A 288 -17.29 6.34 12.61
N GLY A 289 -17.01 6.95 13.77
CA GLY A 289 -16.85 6.23 15.03
C GLY A 289 -15.48 5.57 15.24
N TYR A 290 -14.59 5.59 14.25
CA TYR A 290 -13.22 5.08 14.34
C TYR A 290 -12.22 6.18 14.68
N ARG A 291 -11.18 5.78 15.40
CA ARG A 291 -9.98 6.61 15.63
C ARG A 291 -9.18 6.67 14.34
N ILE A 292 -8.78 7.86 13.93
CA ILE A 292 -7.94 8.12 12.76
C ILE A 292 -6.60 8.62 13.27
N LEU A 293 -5.54 7.83 13.08
CA LEU A 293 -4.22 8.11 13.59
C LEU A 293 -3.28 8.47 12.44
N PHE A 294 -2.63 9.63 12.53
CA PHE A 294 -1.65 10.07 11.54
C PHE A 294 -0.26 9.59 11.90
N ARG A 295 0.43 8.95 10.96
CA ARG A 295 1.80 8.47 11.13
C ARG A 295 2.68 8.99 10.01
N ASN A 296 3.77 9.67 10.36
CA ASN A 296 4.81 9.95 9.39
C ASN A 296 5.71 8.72 9.27
N PRO A 297 5.76 8.06 8.11
CA PRO A 297 6.56 6.84 7.93
C PRO A 297 8.07 7.07 8.00
N SER A 298 8.52 8.32 7.88
CA SER A 298 9.93 8.71 8.00
C SER A 298 10.34 9.08 9.44
N ILE A 299 9.40 9.06 10.39
CA ILE A 299 9.65 9.38 11.80
C ILE A 299 9.43 8.12 12.63
N CYS A 300 10.49 7.64 13.29
CA CYS A 300 10.47 6.47 14.16
C CYS A 300 10.59 6.83 15.65
N GLU A 301 10.48 8.11 16.00
CA GLU A 301 10.61 8.60 17.38
C GLU A 301 9.28 8.47 18.14
N LYS A 302 9.31 7.79 19.29
CA LYS A 302 8.27 7.90 20.33
C LYS A 302 8.82 8.78 21.44
N ASP A 303 8.18 9.92 21.69
CA ASP A 303 8.59 10.88 22.72
C ASP A 303 10.05 11.37 22.57
N GLY A 304 10.54 11.51 21.33
CA GLY A 304 11.91 11.91 21.01
C GLY A 304 12.96 10.79 21.16
N ARG A 305 12.53 9.53 21.30
CA ARG A 305 13.41 8.36 21.42
C ARG A 305 13.19 7.37 20.28
N ASP A 306 14.29 6.98 19.64
CA ASP A 306 14.34 6.00 18.57
C ASP A 306 14.90 4.68 19.14
N GLU A 307 14.05 3.66 19.25
CA GLU A 307 14.40 2.34 19.81
C GLU A 307 15.57 1.68 19.06
N GLY A 308 15.63 1.83 17.74
CA GLY A 308 16.73 1.30 16.92
C GLY A 308 18.05 1.99 17.27
N ARG A 309 18.02 3.32 17.43
CA ARG A 309 19.19 4.11 17.83
C ARG A 309 19.65 3.78 19.26
N GLU A 310 18.72 3.60 20.20
CA GLU A 310 19.08 3.24 21.59
C GLU A 310 19.73 1.86 21.67
N VAL A 311 19.20 0.86 20.96
CA VAL A 311 19.81 -0.47 20.87
C VAL A 311 21.19 -0.36 20.24
N LEU A 312 21.34 0.42 19.17
CA LEU A 312 22.63 0.63 18.50
C LEU A 312 23.67 1.22 19.46
N GLN A 313 23.32 2.27 20.19
CA GLN A 313 24.15 2.88 21.23
C GLN A 313 24.46 1.92 22.38
N HIS A 314 23.51 1.06 22.76
CA HIS A 314 23.73 0.05 23.78
C HIS A 314 24.73 -1.02 23.33
N CYS A 315 24.57 -1.54 22.11
CA CYS A 315 25.51 -2.48 21.52
C CYS A 315 26.91 -1.88 21.41
N HIS A 316 27.02 -0.60 21.01
CA HIS A 316 28.31 0.07 20.91
C HIS A 316 29.01 0.16 22.27
N ARG A 317 28.33 0.75 23.28
CA ARG A 317 28.87 0.93 24.63
C ARG A 317 29.30 -0.37 25.30
N ARG A 318 28.72 -1.50 24.88
CA ARG A 318 29.03 -2.84 25.43
C ARG A 318 29.87 -3.70 24.49
N ASN A 319 30.26 -3.18 23.33
CA ASN A 319 30.93 -3.90 22.27
C ASN A 319 30.25 -5.23 21.89
N TYR A 320 28.91 -5.23 21.84
CA TYR A 320 28.13 -6.41 21.47
C TYR A 320 28.11 -6.63 19.97
N LEU A 321 28.49 -7.85 19.58
CA LEU A 321 28.70 -8.26 18.21
C LEU A 321 28.12 -9.65 18.00
N LEU A 322 27.63 -9.91 16.80
CA LEU A 322 27.17 -11.24 16.43
C LEU A 322 28.37 -12.16 16.15
N SER A 323 28.34 -13.37 16.70
CA SER A 323 29.27 -14.42 16.30
C SER A 323 28.96 -14.93 14.89
N ASP A 324 29.93 -15.50 14.18
CA ASP A 324 29.70 -16.06 12.85
C ASP A 324 28.68 -17.21 12.84
N THR A 325 28.61 -17.95 13.94
CA THR A 325 27.59 -18.99 14.15
C THR A 325 26.19 -18.38 14.25
N ASP A 326 26.01 -17.32 15.03
CA ASP A 326 24.73 -16.63 15.16
C ASP A 326 24.31 -15.94 13.86
N LYS A 327 25.27 -15.33 13.13
CA LYS A 327 25.02 -14.73 11.81
C LYS A 327 24.45 -15.77 10.85
N THR A 328 25.14 -16.89 10.69
CA THR A 328 24.74 -17.95 9.76
C THR A 328 23.34 -18.46 10.09
N ARG A 329 23.06 -18.67 11.38
CA ARG A 329 21.75 -19.09 11.89
C ARG A 329 20.65 -18.06 11.61
N ILE A 330 20.89 -16.78 11.91
CA ILE A 330 19.93 -15.69 11.67
C ILE A 330 19.68 -15.51 10.17
N ASP A 331 20.71 -15.54 9.34
CA ASP A 331 20.58 -15.38 7.89
C ASP A 331 19.81 -16.55 7.27
N LYS A 332 20.03 -17.77 7.75
CA LYS A 332 19.23 -18.94 7.35
C LYS A 332 17.75 -18.75 7.71
N ALA A 333 17.47 -18.19 8.88
CA ALA A 333 16.10 -17.88 9.30
C ALA A 333 15.43 -16.81 8.43
N ILE A 334 16.15 -15.72 8.13
CA ILE A 334 15.67 -14.66 7.23
C ILE A 334 15.38 -15.24 5.85
N ASN A 335 16.36 -15.90 5.23
CA ASN A 335 16.25 -16.38 3.85
C ASN A 335 15.15 -17.44 3.65
N SER A 336 14.84 -18.25 4.68
CA SER A 336 13.82 -19.29 4.58
C SER A 336 12.40 -18.82 4.89
N LYS A 337 12.22 -17.75 5.68
CA LYS A 337 10.90 -17.30 6.16
C LYS A 337 10.45 -15.94 5.62
N CYS A 338 11.36 -15.10 5.11
CA CYS A 338 11.06 -13.73 4.70
C CYS A 338 9.90 -13.64 3.71
N ASP A 339 9.86 -14.52 2.72
CA ASP A 339 8.89 -14.44 1.64
C ASP A 339 7.47 -14.74 2.12
N HIS A 340 7.34 -15.70 3.03
CA HIS A 340 6.09 -16.02 3.70
C HIS A 340 5.61 -14.87 4.60
N LEU A 341 6.52 -14.25 5.34
CA LEU A 341 6.20 -13.12 6.21
C LEU A 341 5.73 -11.91 5.39
N TRP A 342 6.42 -11.57 4.31
CA TRP A 342 6.01 -10.44 3.47
C TRP A 342 4.68 -10.66 2.76
N ALA A 343 4.38 -11.88 2.33
CA ALA A 343 3.09 -12.21 1.72
C ALA A 343 1.91 -12.02 2.68
N LYS A 344 2.17 -12.10 4.00
CA LYS A 344 1.13 -12.05 5.05
C LYS A 344 1.09 -10.75 5.85
N HIS A 345 2.12 -9.90 5.73
CA HIS A 345 2.26 -8.72 6.57
C HIS A 345 2.68 -7.48 5.76
N SER A 346 1.75 -6.56 5.52
CA SER A 346 2.01 -5.31 4.78
C SER A 346 2.78 -4.26 5.58
N ASN A 347 2.86 -4.44 6.91
CA ASN A 347 3.55 -3.54 7.82
C ASN A 347 5.09 -3.75 7.86
N ILE A 348 5.63 -4.77 7.18
CA ILE A 348 7.08 -5.04 7.15
C ILE A 348 7.80 -4.08 6.21
N ARG A 349 8.98 -3.61 6.63
CA ARG A 349 9.89 -2.75 5.86
C ARG A 349 11.25 -3.38 5.61
N GLY A 350 11.67 -4.31 6.47
CA GLY A 350 12.87 -5.08 6.22
C GLY A 350 13.19 -6.07 7.34
N PHE A 351 14.27 -6.82 7.11
CA PHE A 351 14.85 -7.75 8.05
C PHE A 351 16.34 -7.44 8.21
N ILE A 352 16.78 -7.32 9.46
CA ILE A 352 18.20 -7.20 9.82
C ILE A 352 18.53 -8.18 10.96
N SER A 353 19.81 -8.35 11.25
CA SER A 353 20.29 -9.12 12.40
C SER A 353 20.70 -8.19 13.53
N SER A 354 20.53 -8.63 14.79
CA SER A 354 20.99 -7.86 15.95
C SER A 354 21.50 -8.78 17.06
N PRO A 355 22.62 -8.42 17.74
CA PRO A 355 23.12 -9.19 18.90
C PRO A 355 22.26 -8.98 20.15
N VAL A 356 21.37 -7.99 20.13
CA VAL A 356 20.54 -7.59 21.27
C VAL A 356 19.08 -7.62 20.86
N LYS A 357 18.23 -8.24 21.67
CA LYS A 357 16.77 -8.16 21.57
C LYS A 357 16.26 -7.06 22.49
N CYS A 358 15.44 -6.17 21.96
CA CYS A 358 14.67 -5.23 22.76
C CYS A 358 13.29 -5.80 23.08
N SER A 359 12.92 -5.86 24.36
CA SER A 359 11.56 -6.24 24.75
C SER A 359 11.09 -5.41 25.93
N LYS A 360 9.95 -4.72 25.77
CA LYS A 360 9.36 -3.83 26.78
C LYS A 360 10.36 -2.78 27.31
N GLY A 361 11.20 -2.23 26.42
CA GLY A 361 12.22 -1.23 26.77
C GLY A 361 13.44 -1.79 27.50
N LYS A 362 13.58 -3.12 27.61
CA LYS A 362 14.78 -3.79 28.15
C LYS A 362 15.62 -4.35 27.02
N PHE A 363 16.93 -4.12 27.11
CA PHE A 363 17.93 -4.69 26.20
C PHE A 363 18.44 -6.01 26.78
N ILE A 364 18.30 -7.07 25.99
CA ILE A 364 18.68 -8.43 26.35
C ILE A 364 19.72 -8.88 25.33
N GLU A 365 20.92 -9.27 25.79
CA GLU A 365 21.99 -9.81 24.94
C GLU A 365 21.56 -11.18 24.41
N THR A 366 20.86 -11.16 23.29
CA THR A 366 20.26 -12.33 22.66
C THR A 366 20.24 -12.08 21.16
N PRO A 367 21.06 -12.80 20.38
CA PRO A 367 21.03 -12.76 18.93
C PRO A 367 19.62 -13.01 18.40
N CYS A 368 19.14 -12.12 17.54
CA CYS A 368 17.78 -12.17 17.04
C CYS A 368 17.65 -11.64 15.60
N VAL A 369 16.58 -12.08 14.95
CA VAL A 369 16.08 -11.47 13.71
C VAL A 369 15.30 -10.23 14.11
N VAL A 370 15.64 -9.08 13.53
CA VAL A 370 14.86 -7.86 13.69
C VAL A 370 13.95 -7.69 12.49
N ILE A 371 12.65 -7.65 12.73
CA ILE A 371 11.65 -7.21 11.76
C ILE A 371 11.50 -5.70 11.92
N LEU A 372 11.96 -4.97 10.90
CA LEU A 372 11.69 -3.54 10.77
C LEU A 372 10.27 -3.38 10.24
N CYS A 373 9.46 -2.59 10.92
CA CYS A 373 8.08 -2.32 10.57
C CYS A 373 7.77 -0.82 10.52
N LEU A 374 6.69 -0.47 9.83
CA LEU A 374 6.28 0.93 9.69
C LEU A 374 5.65 1.48 10.98
N PHE A 375 4.83 0.67 11.63
CA PHE A 375 4.16 1.04 12.88
C PHE A 375 4.03 -0.18 13.79
N LYS A 376 4.87 -0.25 14.83
CA LYS A 376 4.90 -1.35 15.80
C LYS A 376 3.58 -1.40 16.55
N SER A 377 3.16 -2.60 16.94
CA SER A 377 1.86 -2.88 17.58
C SER A 377 0.62 -2.68 16.72
N PHE A 378 0.71 -2.14 15.50
CA PHE A 378 -0.41 -2.06 14.58
C PHE A 378 -0.51 -3.30 13.69
N ILE A 379 -1.71 -3.86 13.62
CA ILE A 379 -2.04 -5.05 12.83
C ILE A 379 -3.15 -4.64 11.85
N PRO A 380 -2.86 -4.60 10.53
CA PRO A 380 -3.87 -4.38 9.51
C PRO A 380 -5.03 -5.39 9.58
N GLU A 381 -6.20 -4.99 9.10
CA GLU A 381 -7.36 -5.88 9.04
C GLU A 381 -7.05 -7.09 8.14
N ASN A 382 -7.43 -8.29 8.59
CA ASN A 382 -7.11 -9.58 7.96
C ASN A 382 -5.64 -10.03 8.07
N GLU A 383 -4.79 -9.32 8.81
CA GLU A 383 -3.42 -9.76 9.13
C GLU A 383 -3.30 -10.31 10.55
N SER A 384 -2.18 -10.99 10.81
CA SER A 384 -1.85 -11.56 12.12
C SER A 384 -0.70 -10.80 12.80
N ARG A 385 -0.46 -11.07 14.08
CA ARG A 385 0.73 -10.55 14.79
C ARG A 385 1.99 -11.10 14.15
N PHE A 386 3.06 -10.32 14.19
CA PHE A 386 4.40 -10.85 13.90
C PHE A 386 4.72 -12.00 14.87
N PRO A 387 5.42 -13.04 14.40
CA PRO A 387 5.82 -14.13 15.27
C PRO A 387 6.91 -13.67 16.25
N ASP A 388 6.88 -14.17 17.48
CA ASP A 388 7.91 -13.87 18.49
C ASP A 388 9.23 -14.66 18.26
N VAL A 389 9.17 -15.71 17.45
CA VAL A 389 10.28 -16.59 17.05
C VAL A 389 10.10 -17.11 15.62
N LEU A 390 11.19 -17.38 14.91
CA LEU A 390 11.20 -18.09 13.63
C LEU A 390 11.78 -19.50 13.83
N ASN A 391 10.99 -20.51 13.48
CA ASN A 391 11.40 -21.92 13.55
C ASN A 391 11.94 -22.37 12.19
N VAL A 392 13.22 -22.70 12.13
CA VAL A 392 13.92 -23.11 10.90
C VAL A 392 14.66 -24.40 11.19
N ASP A 393 14.21 -25.47 10.55
CA ASP A 393 14.61 -26.84 10.89
C ASP A 393 14.40 -27.10 12.39
N ASP A 394 15.45 -27.51 13.12
CA ASP A 394 15.42 -27.76 14.56
C ASP A 394 15.81 -26.53 15.41
N GLU A 395 15.99 -25.35 14.80
CA GLU A 395 16.42 -24.14 15.49
C GLU A 395 15.27 -23.13 15.67
N VAL A 396 15.25 -22.52 16.85
CA VAL A 396 14.32 -21.43 17.20
C VAL A 396 15.11 -20.13 17.26
N VAL A 397 14.84 -19.21 16.33
CA VAL A 397 15.52 -17.90 16.28
C VAL A 397 14.60 -16.82 16.85
N PRO A 398 14.98 -16.11 17.93
CA PRO A 398 14.17 -15.04 18.49
C PRO A 398 13.90 -13.91 17.49
N VAL A 399 12.69 -13.35 17.54
CA VAL A 399 12.33 -12.16 16.78
C VAL A 399 12.27 -10.93 17.69
N ASP A 400 12.79 -9.82 17.19
CA ASP A 400 12.59 -8.48 17.72
C ASP A 400 11.85 -7.65 16.66
N VAL A 401 10.88 -6.84 17.06
CA VAL A 401 10.11 -5.97 16.15
C VAL A 401 10.43 -4.54 16.51
N ARG A 402 10.96 -3.78 15.55
CA ARG A 402 11.33 -2.37 15.71
C ARG A 402 10.66 -1.52 14.65
N GLU A 403 10.33 -0.28 15.01
CA GLU A 403 9.94 0.71 13.99
C GLU A 403 11.21 1.14 13.25
N GLY A 404 11.16 1.16 11.93
CA GLY A 404 12.30 1.55 11.11
C GLY A 404 11.95 1.51 9.63
N CYS A 405 12.51 2.47 8.90
CA CYS A 405 12.35 2.57 7.45
C CYS A 405 13.69 2.86 6.79
N PHE A 406 13.86 2.37 5.57
CA PHE A 406 14.93 2.81 4.69
C PHE A 406 14.34 3.80 3.70
N ASN A 407 14.97 4.96 3.56
CA ASN A 407 14.58 5.94 2.57
C ASN A 407 15.64 5.96 1.46
N LEU A 408 15.18 5.87 0.21
CA LEU A 408 15.97 6.33 -0.93
C LEU A 408 16.18 7.83 -0.75
N VAL A 409 17.43 8.23 -0.86
CA VAL A 409 17.86 9.51 -0.33
C VAL A 409 17.50 10.63 -1.31
N GLY A 410 16.56 11.49 -0.95
CA GLY A 410 16.33 12.79 -1.59
C GLY A 410 16.95 13.91 -0.74
N CYS A 411 17.48 14.96 -1.34
CA CYS A 411 18.34 15.94 -0.66
C CYS A 411 17.93 17.40 -0.89
N ASP A 412 18.29 18.24 0.08
CA ASP A 412 18.44 19.70 -0.07
C ASP A 412 19.80 20.02 -0.70
N ASN A 413 19.88 20.91 -1.69
CA ASN A 413 21.11 21.21 -2.44
C ASN A 413 22.30 21.62 -1.54
N PRO A 414 23.37 20.81 -1.36
CA PRO A 414 24.58 21.27 -0.69
C PRO A 414 25.37 22.27 -1.56
N LEU A 415 25.87 23.30 -0.91
CA LEU A 415 26.42 24.55 -1.48
C LEU A 415 27.81 24.42 -2.15
N ALA A 416 28.39 23.22 -2.25
CA ALA A 416 29.79 23.09 -2.61
C ALA A 416 30.01 22.85 -4.12
N THR A 417 30.77 23.75 -4.72
CA THR A 417 31.06 23.76 -6.16
C THR A 417 32.51 23.37 -6.40
N HIS A 418 32.76 22.43 -7.31
CA HIS A 418 34.11 22.10 -7.77
C HIS A 418 34.21 22.36 -9.27
N VAL A 419 35.35 22.88 -9.72
CA VAL A 419 35.61 23.05 -11.16
C VAL A 419 35.82 21.67 -11.78
N ARG A 420 36.68 20.84 -11.18
CA ARG A 420 36.86 19.43 -11.53
C ARG A 420 36.07 18.54 -10.58
N LEU A 421 35.62 17.39 -11.06
CA LEU A 421 34.91 16.43 -10.21
C LEU A 421 35.87 15.80 -9.20
N ASN A 422 35.40 15.62 -7.97
CA ASN A 422 36.05 14.84 -6.91
C ASN A 422 35.03 13.83 -6.37
N MET A 423 35.49 12.68 -5.85
CA MET A 423 34.58 11.73 -5.21
C MET A 423 33.87 12.39 -4.03
N GLY A 424 32.58 12.13 -3.81
CA GLY A 424 31.79 12.82 -2.77
C GLY A 424 31.18 14.16 -3.21
N CYS A 425 31.38 14.60 -4.46
CA CYS A 425 30.74 15.80 -5.01
C CYS A 425 29.22 15.63 -5.16
N ASN A 426 28.47 16.72 -5.04
CA ASN A 426 27.03 16.72 -5.35
C ASN A 426 26.79 16.58 -6.86
N ILE A 427 25.83 15.73 -7.23
CA ILE A 427 25.37 15.50 -8.60
C ILE A 427 23.84 15.52 -8.66
N GLY A 428 23.29 15.97 -9.78
CA GLY A 428 21.85 16.03 -10.04
C GLY A 428 21.52 15.88 -11.52
N THR A 429 20.28 16.23 -11.89
CA THR A 429 19.77 16.07 -13.28
C THR A 429 19.21 17.36 -13.83
N ASN A 430 19.08 17.41 -15.15
CA ASN A 430 18.54 18.53 -15.92
C ASN A 430 17.01 18.70 -15.83
N ASP A 431 16.30 17.67 -15.36
CA ASP A 431 14.83 17.59 -15.45
C ASP A 431 14.12 17.87 -14.12
N GLU A 432 14.80 17.75 -12.98
CA GLU A 432 14.23 18.06 -11.67
C GLU A 432 15.22 18.83 -10.79
N THR A 433 14.79 19.99 -10.28
CA THR A 433 15.62 20.89 -9.46
C THR A 433 15.78 20.45 -8.01
N SER A 434 15.19 19.33 -7.61
CA SER A 434 15.17 18.81 -6.23
C SER A 434 15.74 17.40 -6.07
N ARG A 435 16.28 16.80 -7.14
CA ARG A 435 16.95 15.49 -7.07
C ARG A 435 18.45 15.68 -7.11
N PHE A 436 19.07 15.41 -5.97
CA PHE A 436 20.50 15.46 -5.79
C PHE A 436 20.97 14.18 -5.12
N GLY A 437 22.20 13.81 -5.42
CA GLY A 437 22.92 12.72 -4.79
C GLY A 437 24.40 13.01 -4.79
N THR A 438 25.19 11.97 -4.64
CA THR A 438 26.63 12.05 -4.51
C THR A 438 27.31 11.29 -5.66
N LEU A 439 28.39 11.90 -6.15
CA LEU A 439 29.34 11.28 -7.07
C LEU A 439 30.12 10.21 -6.33
N GLY A 440 29.95 8.96 -6.76
CA GLY A 440 30.60 7.79 -6.19
C GLY A 440 31.96 7.49 -6.79
N PRO A 441 32.40 6.22 -6.74
CA PRO A 441 33.67 5.81 -7.30
C PRO A 441 33.80 6.14 -8.79
N PHE A 442 34.98 6.58 -9.20
CA PHE A 442 35.34 6.69 -10.62
C PHE A 442 35.57 5.30 -11.22
N VAL A 443 35.12 5.13 -12.46
CA VAL A 443 35.25 3.90 -13.23
C VAL A 443 35.72 4.19 -14.65
N ASP A 444 36.33 3.18 -15.27
CA ASP A 444 36.60 3.12 -16.69
C ASP A 444 35.46 2.36 -17.38
N ILE A 445 34.84 3.02 -18.36
CA ILE A 445 33.86 2.42 -19.26
C ILE A 445 34.41 2.54 -20.68
N GLU A 446 34.78 1.42 -21.28
CA GLU A 446 35.24 1.36 -22.68
C GLU A 446 36.41 2.33 -22.97
N GLY A 447 37.35 2.48 -22.04
CA GLY A 447 38.51 3.38 -22.16
C GLY A 447 38.19 4.84 -21.87
N LYS A 448 36.96 5.16 -21.45
CA LYS A 448 36.53 6.50 -21.08
C LYS A 448 36.31 6.60 -19.58
N LEU A 449 36.55 7.81 -19.06
CA LEU A 449 36.36 8.09 -17.66
C LEU A 449 34.88 8.33 -17.34
N ALA A 450 34.40 7.62 -16.34
CA ALA A 450 33.04 7.71 -15.83
C ALA A 450 33.03 7.69 -14.30
N PHE A 451 31.87 7.92 -13.71
CA PHE A 451 31.62 7.72 -12.29
C PHE A 451 30.33 6.96 -12.05
N LEU A 452 30.25 6.33 -10.88
CA LEU A 452 29.04 5.67 -10.39
C LEU A 452 28.21 6.63 -9.54
N THR A 453 26.89 6.49 -9.61
CA THR A 453 25.93 7.10 -8.68
C THR A 453 24.64 6.28 -8.67
N CYS A 454 23.66 6.64 -7.84
CA CYS A 454 22.37 5.93 -7.85
C CYS A 454 21.55 6.27 -9.10
N ALA A 455 20.84 5.29 -9.64
CA ALA A 455 19.94 5.53 -10.76
C ALA A 455 18.72 6.37 -10.33
N HIS A 456 18.21 6.20 -9.11
CA HIS A 456 17.12 7.07 -8.60
C HIS A 456 17.51 8.54 -8.44
N VAL A 457 18.80 8.87 -8.46
CA VAL A 457 19.27 10.26 -8.53
C VAL A 457 19.15 10.78 -9.96
N MET A 458 19.37 9.91 -10.95
CA MET A 458 19.36 10.23 -12.38
C MET A 458 18.00 10.12 -13.07
N PHE A 459 17.06 9.36 -12.48
CA PHE A 459 15.76 9.03 -13.08
C PHE A 459 14.64 9.14 -12.05
N SER A 460 13.46 9.58 -12.47
CA SER A 460 12.27 9.57 -11.61
C SER A 460 11.84 8.15 -11.31
N LEU A 461 11.15 7.96 -10.18
CA LEU A 461 10.54 6.67 -9.84
C LEU A 461 9.63 6.18 -10.97
N GLN A 462 8.87 7.08 -11.61
CA GLN A 462 8.00 6.74 -12.74
C GLN A 462 8.77 6.25 -13.96
N GLU A 463 9.92 6.83 -14.28
CA GLU A 463 10.75 6.38 -15.41
C GLU A 463 11.39 5.02 -15.12
N CYS A 464 11.79 4.79 -13.88
CA CYS A 464 12.30 3.49 -13.44
C CYS A 464 11.21 2.40 -13.53
N LEU A 465 9.97 2.74 -13.18
CA LEU A 465 8.80 1.84 -13.32
C LEU A 465 8.44 1.59 -14.79
N LYS A 466 8.54 2.60 -15.67
CA LYS A 466 8.23 2.46 -17.11
C LYS A 466 9.22 1.54 -17.84
N LYS A 467 10.51 1.59 -17.49
CA LYS A 467 11.55 0.71 -18.08
C LYS A 467 11.22 -0.77 -17.90
N ALA A 468 10.48 -1.12 -16.85
CA ALA A 468 10.18 -2.50 -16.53
C ALA A 468 8.94 -3.09 -17.24
N GLY A 469 8.33 -2.36 -18.17
CA GLY A 469 7.27 -2.89 -19.03
C GLY A 469 5.87 -2.91 -18.38
N VAL A 470 5.66 -2.17 -17.30
CA VAL A 470 4.33 -2.00 -16.70
C VAL A 470 3.48 -1.08 -17.58
N GLN A 471 2.68 -1.67 -18.48
CA GLN A 471 1.49 -0.98 -18.99
C GLN A 471 0.48 -0.87 -17.85
N ASP A 472 0.08 0.36 -17.55
CA ASP A 472 -0.93 0.70 -16.56
C ASP A 472 -2.26 -0.01 -16.88
N GLN A 473 -2.53 -1.12 -16.19
CA GLN A 473 -3.86 -1.76 -16.17
C GLN A 473 -4.77 -1.18 -15.08
N SER A 474 -4.52 0.04 -14.61
CA SER A 474 -5.52 0.83 -13.89
C SER A 474 -6.12 1.87 -14.83
N ARG A 475 -7.20 1.48 -15.52
CA ARG A 475 -8.12 2.46 -16.09
C ARG A 475 -8.65 3.34 -14.96
N GLY A 476 -8.14 4.56 -14.88
CA GLY A 476 -8.72 5.69 -14.16
C GLY A 476 -7.81 6.33 -13.12
N THR A 477 -6.79 7.06 -13.56
CA THR A 477 -6.62 8.52 -13.31
C THR A 477 -5.31 8.99 -13.94
N GLN A 478 -5.46 9.77 -15.00
CA GLN A 478 -4.40 10.50 -15.69
C GLN A 478 -3.71 11.46 -14.70
N LEU A 479 -2.42 11.25 -14.45
CA LEU A 479 -1.57 12.17 -13.69
C LEU A 479 -1.18 13.35 -14.59
N ASP A 480 -2.02 14.38 -14.64
CA ASP A 480 -1.61 15.68 -15.17
C ASP A 480 -0.79 16.43 -14.11
N PHE A 481 0.53 16.45 -14.29
CA PHE A 481 1.39 17.50 -13.75
C PHE A 481 1.63 18.54 -14.85
N THR A 482 0.67 19.41 -15.09
CA THR A 482 0.90 20.66 -15.82
C THR A 482 0.57 21.84 -14.92
N GLN A 483 1.61 22.54 -14.47
CA GLN A 483 1.46 23.92 -14.04
C GLN A 483 1.05 24.78 -15.24
N HIS A 484 0.15 25.72 -14.99
CA HIS A 484 -0.47 26.61 -15.96
C HIS A 484 0.50 27.35 -16.90
N GLY A 485 0.14 27.39 -18.19
CA GLY A 485 0.68 28.31 -19.20
C GLY A 485 0.25 27.89 -20.61
N GLY A 486 -0.77 28.53 -21.17
CA GLY A 486 -1.50 28.05 -22.36
C GLY A 486 -0.79 28.18 -23.70
N THR A 487 -1.14 27.31 -24.65
CA THR A 487 -1.87 27.63 -25.90
C THR A 487 -2.09 26.35 -26.72
N ARG A 488 -3.30 26.22 -27.29
CA ARG A 488 -3.78 25.13 -28.15
C ARG A 488 -2.82 24.77 -29.30
N ARG A 489 -2.69 23.48 -29.62
CA ARG A 489 -2.77 22.94 -30.99
C ARG A 489 -2.97 21.43 -31.02
N GLU A 490 -3.60 21.00 -32.11
CA GLU A 490 -4.47 19.83 -32.30
C GLU A 490 -3.77 18.48 -32.52
N ASP A 491 -4.56 17.44 -32.23
CA ASP A 491 -4.30 16.00 -32.34
C ASP A 491 -3.91 15.51 -33.75
N ARG A 492 -2.97 14.55 -33.82
CA ARG A 492 -2.99 13.42 -34.77
C ARG A 492 -2.32 12.19 -34.16
N GLU A 493 -3.15 11.19 -33.85
CA GLU A 493 -2.75 9.81 -33.52
C GLU A 493 -2.20 9.11 -34.77
N HIS A 494 -1.02 8.50 -34.66
CA HIS A 494 -0.55 7.44 -35.55
C HIS A 494 -0.07 6.26 -34.71
N ASP A 495 -0.83 5.17 -34.78
CA ASP A 495 -0.45 3.84 -34.31
C ASP A 495 0.83 3.38 -35.00
N GLN A 496 1.91 3.18 -34.24
CA GLN A 496 3.04 2.35 -34.66
C GLN A 496 3.45 1.40 -33.55
N GLN A 497 3.36 0.12 -33.91
CA GLN A 497 3.74 -1.07 -33.18
C GLN A 497 5.28 -1.17 -33.21
N CYS A 498 5.94 -1.10 -32.04
CA CYS A 498 7.41 -1.09 -31.97
C CYS A 498 8.00 -2.41 -31.46
N ASP A 499 8.88 -2.97 -32.30
CA ASP A 499 9.88 -4.00 -31.99
C ASP A 499 10.91 -3.51 -30.93
N PRO A 500 11.57 -4.42 -30.18
CA PRO A 500 12.37 -4.08 -28.99
C PRO A 500 13.84 -3.69 -29.29
N HIS A 501 14.13 -3.02 -30.40
CA HIS A 501 15.48 -2.53 -30.70
C HIS A 501 15.50 -1.00 -30.86
N GLU A 502 16.26 -0.36 -29.97
CA GLU A 502 16.73 1.04 -30.03
C GLU A 502 15.66 2.13 -30.25
N SER A 503 14.94 2.50 -29.18
CA SER A 503 14.35 3.84 -29.12
C SER A 503 15.44 4.86 -28.79
N GLU A 504 15.66 5.87 -29.64
CA GLU A 504 16.51 7.02 -29.38
C GLU A 504 16.24 7.60 -27.98
N SER A 505 17.12 7.26 -27.03
CA SER A 505 17.04 7.76 -25.67
C SER A 505 17.28 9.27 -25.70
N THR A 506 16.35 10.04 -25.16
CA THR A 506 16.64 11.41 -24.72
C THR A 506 17.87 11.35 -23.82
N LYS A 507 18.98 12.00 -24.23
CA LYS A 507 20.26 11.92 -23.51
C LYS A 507 20.10 12.47 -22.09
N ARG A 508 20.19 11.62 -21.06
CA ARG A 508 20.15 12.08 -19.66
C ARG A 508 21.50 12.69 -19.28
N LEU A 509 21.48 13.94 -18.82
CA LEU A 509 22.66 14.69 -18.42
C LEU A 509 22.80 14.72 -16.89
N ALA A 510 24.02 14.48 -16.42
CA ALA A 510 24.41 14.70 -15.04
C ALA A 510 24.92 16.13 -14.86
N LEU A 511 24.43 16.80 -13.83
CA LEU A 511 24.76 18.18 -13.49
C LEU A 511 25.47 18.25 -12.14
N GLN A 512 26.36 19.23 -12.00
CA GLN A 512 26.95 19.66 -10.72
C GLN A 512 26.47 21.09 -10.39
N PRO A 513 26.34 21.49 -9.10
CA PRO A 513 26.06 22.88 -8.74
C PRO A 513 27.01 23.90 -9.39
N ALA A 514 26.47 25.03 -9.87
CA ALA A 514 27.23 26.05 -10.62
C ALA A 514 28.23 26.79 -9.72
N SER A 515 29.43 27.06 -10.24
CA SER A 515 30.62 27.57 -9.54
C SER A 515 30.57 29.02 -9.04
N SER A 516 29.45 29.74 -9.13
CA SER A 516 29.44 31.18 -8.86
C SER A 516 28.42 31.59 -7.79
N SER A 517 28.96 32.08 -6.67
CA SER A 517 28.27 32.93 -5.69
C SER A 517 27.94 34.34 -6.24
N SER A 518 27.88 34.53 -7.56
CA SER A 518 27.49 35.78 -8.21
C SER A 518 26.25 35.51 -9.04
N GLY A 519 25.16 36.22 -8.73
CA GLY A 519 23.83 36.08 -9.33
C GLY A 519 23.73 36.48 -10.81
N VAL A 520 24.56 35.89 -11.66
CA VAL A 520 24.41 35.89 -13.12
C VAL A 520 23.89 34.51 -13.49
N SER A 521 22.85 34.46 -14.32
CA SER A 521 22.24 33.21 -14.78
C SER A 521 23.26 32.36 -15.55
N SER A 522 23.98 31.47 -14.86
CA SER A 522 24.77 30.43 -15.51
C SER A 522 23.82 29.57 -16.34
N GLY A 523 24.09 29.40 -17.63
CA GLY A 523 23.27 28.58 -18.50
C GLY A 523 23.18 27.14 -17.97
N LYS A 524 22.15 26.38 -18.40
CA LYS A 524 22.08 24.94 -18.06
C LYS A 524 23.36 24.18 -18.48
N ASP A 525 24.05 24.64 -19.53
CA ASP A 525 25.29 24.06 -20.05
C ASP A 525 26.50 24.16 -19.11
N ASP A 526 26.61 25.21 -18.28
CA ASP A 526 27.77 25.41 -17.38
C ASP A 526 27.80 24.42 -16.21
N ARG A 527 26.65 23.80 -15.93
CA ARG A 527 26.48 22.80 -14.85
C ARG A 527 26.65 21.37 -15.32
N GLU A 528 26.62 21.13 -16.62
CA GLU A 528 26.76 19.78 -17.17
C GLU A 528 28.16 19.24 -16.85
N CYS A 529 28.23 18.00 -16.37
CA CYS A 529 29.50 17.33 -16.12
C CYS A 529 29.64 16.01 -16.85
N GLY A 530 28.52 15.38 -17.23
CA GLY A 530 28.55 14.09 -17.90
C GLY A 530 27.20 13.66 -18.45
N GLN A 531 27.20 12.50 -19.09
CA GLN A 531 26.01 11.87 -19.67
C GLN A 531 25.88 10.44 -19.15
N VAL A 532 24.66 10.05 -18.76
CA VAL A 532 24.37 8.65 -18.38
C VAL A 532 24.57 7.74 -19.59
N LYS A 533 25.41 6.71 -19.45
CA LYS A 533 25.70 5.70 -20.50
C LYS A 533 25.01 4.38 -20.26
N LYS A 534 25.13 3.88 -19.04
CA LYS A 534 24.48 2.65 -18.59
C LYS A 534 23.76 2.97 -17.28
N TRP A 535 22.61 2.36 -17.07
CA TRP A 535 21.95 2.40 -15.78
C TRP A 535 21.05 1.18 -15.65
N ASP A 536 20.93 0.71 -14.43
CA ASP A 536 19.92 -0.25 -14.05
C ASP A 536 19.19 0.29 -12.83
N TYR A 537 17.90 0.02 -12.75
CA TYR A 537 17.05 0.24 -11.60
C TYR A 537 15.60 -0.08 -11.98
N ALA A 538 15.18 -1.29 -11.65
CA ALA A 538 13.83 -1.78 -11.84
C ALA A 538 13.29 -2.32 -10.52
N ILE A 539 12.33 -1.60 -9.95
CA ILE A 539 11.75 -1.89 -8.63
C ILE A 539 10.86 -3.15 -8.67
N ASP A 540 10.60 -3.69 -9.84
CA ASP A 540 9.72 -4.82 -10.13
C ASP A 540 10.45 -5.97 -10.84
N GLN A 541 11.79 -5.94 -10.91
CA GLN A 541 12.59 -7.07 -11.35
C GLN A 541 13.20 -7.82 -10.17
N GLU A 542 13.38 -9.14 -10.31
CA GLU A 542 14.01 -9.99 -9.29
C GLU A 542 15.49 -9.63 -9.06
N THR A 543 16.15 -9.10 -10.09
CA THR A 543 17.51 -8.60 -10.03
C THR A 543 17.54 -7.20 -10.62
N SER A 544 17.72 -6.20 -9.77
CA SER A 544 17.92 -4.80 -10.17
C SER A 544 19.01 -4.18 -9.29
N ILE A 545 19.87 -3.39 -9.90
CA ILE A 545 20.95 -2.68 -9.21
C ILE A 545 20.71 -1.19 -9.36
N ASP A 546 20.37 -0.47 -8.29
CA ASP A 546 20.10 0.98 -8.30
C ASP A 546 21.37 1.83 -8.56
N ILE A 547 21.87 1.79 -9.80
CA ILE A 547 23.13 2.42 -10.21
C ILE A 547 23.03 2.98 -11.62
N ALA A 548 23.59 4.17 -11.80
CA ALA A 548 23.88 4.77 -13.08
C ALA A 548 25.40 4.94 -13.25
N VAL A 549 25.88 4.64 -14.46
CA VAL A 549 27.24 4.91 -14.93
C VAL A 549 27.20 6.15 -15.82
N VAL A 550 27.89 7.19 -15.39
CA VAL A 550 27.89 8.50 -16.05
C VAL A 550 29.26 8.75 -16.69
N GLU A 551 29.33 8.81 -18.03
CA GLU A 551 30.54 9.22 -18.75
C GLU A 551 30.77 10.72 -18.54
N ILE A 552 31.99 11.09 -18.16
CA ILE A 552 32.38 12.49 -18.02
C ILE A 552 32.63 13.03 -19.44
N THR A 553 31.80 13.98 -19.87
CA THR A 553 31.80 14.51 -21.25
C THR A 553 32.51 15.85 -21.38
N LYS A 554 32.72 16.57 -20.27
CA LYS A 554 33.32 17.90 -20.25
C LYS A 554 34.79 17.84 -19.82
N GLN A 555 35.69 18.35 -20.66
CA GLN A 555 37.13 18.27 -20.44
C GLN A 555 37.61 19.02 -19.19
N ASP A 556 37.00 20.15 -18.87
CA ASP A 556 37.29 20.96 -17.69
C ASP A 556 36.81 20.31 -16.39
N ARG A 557 35.87 19.36 -16.47
CA ARG A 557 35.32 18.60 -15.33
C ARG A 557 36.10 17.32 -15.02
N ILE A 558 37.00 16.88 -15.89
CA ILE A 558 37.78 15.64 -15.71
C ILE A 558 38.63 15.74 -14.41
N PRO A 559 38.54 14.76 -13.49
CA PRO A 559 39.38 14.71 -12.29
C PRO A 559 40.87 14.55 -12.65
N LEU A 560 41.75 15.15 -11.84
CA LEU A 560 43.20 14.95 -11.95
C LEU A 560 43.72 13.78 -11.11
N SER A 561 42.95 13.34 -10.11
CA SER A 561 43.38 12.38 -9.10
C SER A 561 42.14 11.74 -8.46
N GLY A 562 42.32 10.60 -7.79
CA GLY A 562 41.27 9.94 -7.01
C GLY A 562 40.98 10.62 -5.66
N ARG A 563 41.09 11.95 -5.58
CA ARG A 563 40.85 12.70 -4.35
C ARG A 563 39.38 12.71 -3.98
N PHE A 564 39.15 12.66 -2.67
CA PHE A 564 37.84 12.85 -2.11
C PHE A 564 37.57 14.30 -1.80
N THR A 565 36.29 14.64 -1.85
CA THR A 565 35.82 15.94 -1.40
C THR A 565 35.78 15.94 0.11
N VAL A 566 36.52 16.85 0.74
CA VAL A 566 36.54 17.01 2.19
C VAL A 566 36.14 18.45 2.53
N TYR A 567 35.00 18.58 3.22
CA TYR A 567 34.45 19.89 3.57
C TYR A 567 34.84 20.33 4.99
N ASP A 568 35.30 19.40 5.84
CA ASP A 568 35.67 19.66 7.22
C ASP A 568 36.96 18.93 7.62
N MET A 569 38.03 19.71 7.83
CA MET A 569 39.33 19.21 8.29
C MET A 569 39.27 18.58 9.69
N LYS A 570 38.27 18.92 10.51
CA LYS A 570 38.06 18.29 11.80
C LYS A 570 37.53 16.86 11.64
N GLN A 571 36.59 16.63 10.72
CA GLN A 571 36.10 15.29 10.40
C GLN A 571 37.23 14.41 9.85
N LEU A 572 38.09 14.99 9.01
CA LEU A 572 39.29 14.33 8.48
C LEU A 572 40.19 13.81 9.61
N LYS A 573 40.53 14.68 10.56
CA LYS A 573 41.35 14.33 11.74
C LYS A 573 40.69 13.29 12.63
N MET A 574 39.40 13.43 12.90
CA MET A 574 38.64 12.46 13.70
C MET A 574 38.51 11.09 13.03
N SER A 575 38.60 11.04 11.70
CA SER A 575 38.59 9.79 10.94
C SER A 575 39.98 9.13 10.83
N GLY A 576 40.96 9.68 11.54
CA GLY A 576 42.32 9.15 11.64
C GLY A 576 43.26 9.63 10.54
N TYR A 577 42.91 10.68 9.78
CA TYR A 577 43.79 11.31 8.80
C TYR A 577 44.40 12.59 9.38
N ALA A 578 45.68 12.52 9.78
CA ALA A 578 46.31 13.59 10.55
C ALA A 578 46.68 14.81 9.70
N ASN A 579 47.24 14.61 8.49
CA ASN A 579 47.90 15.67 7.73
C ASN A 579 47.68 15.64 6.20
N ASP A 580 47.25 14.52 5.60
CA ASP A 580 47.07 14.38 4.14
C ASP A 580 45.63 14.00 3.78
N GLU A 581 45.12 14.55 2.67
CA GLU A 581 43.84 14.16 2.10
C GLU A 581 43.92 12.72 1.57
N PRO A 582 43.00 11.82 1.93
CA PRO A 582 42.99 10.47 1.36
C PRO A 582 42.76 10.52 -0.14
N THR A 583 43.40 9.59 -0.84
CA THR A 583 43.23 9.36 -2.28
C THR A 583 42.86 7.91 -2.53
N PHE A 584 41.99 7.67 -3.52
CA PHE A 584 41.74 6.35 -4.06
C PHE A 584 42.54 6.14 -5.35
N ASP A 585 43.70 5.51 -5.23
CA ASP A 585 44.64 5.22 -6.31
C ASP A 585 44.90 3.72 -6.49
N THR A 586 44.27 2.87 -5.67
CA THR A 586 44.61 1.44 -5.65
C THR A 586 43.81 0.60 -6.65
N GLY A 587 42.60 1.04 -7.01
CA GLY A 587 41.64 0.25 -7.79
C GLY A 587 41.18 -1.03 -7.08
N LYS A 588 41.55 -1.21 -5.80
CA LYS A 588 41.25 -2.42 -5.04
C LYS A 588 39.76 -2.48 -4.71
N VAL A 589 39.18 -3.61 -5.03
CA VAL A 589 37.84 -4.01 -4.59
C VAL A 589 37.98 -4.88 -3.34
N GLY A 590 37.15 -4.63 -2.35
CA GLY A 590 37.13 -5.39 -1.11
C GLY A 590 35.74 -5.88 -0.76
N GLN A 591 35.73 -6.91 0.07
CA GLN A 591 34.58 -7.21 0.91
C GLN A 591 34.83 -6.54 2.26
N PRO A 592 33.79 -6.02 2.92
CA PRO A 592 33.94 -5.45 4.24
C PRO A 592 34.43 -6.55 5.18
N THR A 593 35.64 -6.40 5.70
CA THR A 593 36.23 -7.37 6.63
C THR A 593 36.03 -6.88 8.05
N TYR A 594 35.66 -7.81 8.93
CA TYR A 594 35.62 -7.58 10.37
C TYR A 594 36.90 -8.16 10.97
N VAL A 595 37.66 -7.40 11.76
CA VAL A 595 38.78 -7.96 12.52
C VAL A 595 38.24 -8.51 13.84
N GLU A 596 38.27 -9.83 14.00
CA GLU A 596 37.95 -10.48 15.27
C GLU A 596 38.94 -10.08 16.37
N GLY A 597 38.39 -9.69 17.52
CA GLY A 597 39.06 -9.88 18.80
C GLY A 597 39.84 -8.68 19.34
N GLU A 598 39.16 -7.87 20.14
CA GLU A 598 39.66 -7.59 21.49
C GLU A 598 38.49 -7.84 22.45
N ARG A 599 38.34 -9.09 22.90
CA ARG A 599 37.72 -9.31 24.21
C ARG A 599 38.66 -8.64 25.19
N GLU A 600 38.29 -7.48 25.74
CA GLU A 600 38.77 -7.12 27.06
C GLU A 600 38.60 -8.38 27.91
N GLN A 601 39.71 -8.87 28.47
CA GLN A 601 39.65 -9.94 29.46
C GLN A 601 38.58 -9.55 30.46
N ALA A 602 37.52 -10.37 30.54
CA ALA A 602 36.44 -10.16 31.47
C ALA A 602 37.06 -9.89 32.85
N VAL A 603 36.96 -8.64 33.32
CA VAL A 603 37.26 -8.35 34.71
C VAL A 603 36.25 -9.20 35.49
N PRO A 604 36.70 -10.20 36.29
CA PRO A 604 35.77 -11.04 37.01
C PRO A 604 34.93 -10.15 37.92
N ALA A 605 33.64 -10.49 38.03
CA ALA A 605 32.67 -9.78 38.83
C ALA A 605 33.26 -9.41 40.19
N ALA A 606 33.17 -8.12 40.53
CA ALA A 606 33.66 -7.57 41.78
C ALA A 606 33.14 -8.39 42.97
N THR A 607 34.04 -9.04 43.69
CA THR A 607 33.81 -9.34 45.10
C THR A 607 34.00 -8.04 45.87
N GLU A 608 33.03 -7.69 46.70
CA GLU A 608 33.13 -6.62 47.68
C GLU A 608 34.41 -6.83 48.53
N ASP A 609 35.14 -5.74 48.76
CA ASP A 609 36.41 -5.61 49.50
C ASP A 609 37.74 -5.96 48.79
N GLY A 610 38.33 -4.93 48.15
CA GLY A 610 39.73 -4.88 47.72
C GLY A 610 40.16 -3.45 47.31
N PRO A 611 41.45 -3.08 47.43
CA PRO A 611 41.92 -1.68 47.38
C PRO A 611 41.77 -1.06 45.97
N PRO A 612 41.75 0.29 45.85
CA PRO A 612 41.46 0.95 44.57
C PRO A 612 42.54 0.66 43.53
N LYS A 613 42.12 0.32 42.30
CA LYS A 613 43.00 0.11 41.14
C LYS A 613 43.57 1.45 40.63
N PRO A 614 44.77 1.44 39.98
CA PRO A 614 45.46 2.65 39.55
C PRO A 614 44.80 3.28 38.33
N ASP A 615 44.97 4.61 38.20
CA ASP A 615 44.48 5.44 37.09
C ASP A 615 45.02 4.96 35.73
N GLY A 616 44.25 4.12 35.05
CA GLY A 616 44.53 3.64 33.69
C GLY A 616 44.18 4.68 32.62
N ARG A 617 44.97 5.75 32.52
CA ARG A 617 45.04 6.56 31.28
C ARG A 617 45.96 5.87 30.28
N GLY A 618 45.47 4.81 29.65
CA GLY A 618 46.02 4.34 28.38
C GLY A 618 45.15 4.91 27.27
N GLU A 619 45.69 5.76 26.40
CA GLU A 619 45.00 6.17 25.17
C GLU A 619 44.84 4.93 24.29
N HIS A 620 43.62 4.41 24.21
CA HIS A 620 43.26 3.32 23.31
C HIS A 620 43.26 3.88 21.87
N ILE A 621 44.27 3.53 21.08
CA ILE A 621 44.31 3.86 19.64
C ILE A 621 43.45 2.81 18.94
N PRO A 622 42.31 3.16 18.30
CA PRO A 622 41.47 2.20 17.60
C PRO A 622 42.21 1.60 16.40
N ASP A 623 42.09 0.29 16.15
CA ASP A 623 42.66 -0.33 14.94
C ASP A 623 42.03 0.31 13.68
N PRO A 624 42.82 0.96 12.82
CA PRO A 624 42.32 1.64 11.62
C PRO A 624 41.59 0.71 10.65
N ARG A 625 41.80 -0.61 10.70
CA ARG A 625 41.16 -1.62 9.84
C ARG A 625 39.69 -1.85 10.14
N ASN A 626 39.20 -1.44 11.31
CA ASN A 626 37.80 -1.58 11.71
C ASN A 626 36.90 -0.42 11.27
N ASN A 627 37.45 0.58 10.58
CA ASN A 627 36.72 1.78 10.16
C ASN A 627 36.27 1.68 8.71
N ILE A 628 34.95 1.51 8.51
CA ILE A 628 34.35 1.84 7.22
C ILE A 628 34.23 3.36 7.15
N ILE A 629 34.58 3.90 6.00
CA ILE A 629 34.61 5.33 5.73
C ILE A 629 33.65 5.61 4.59
N LEU A 630 32.73 6.54 4.81
CA LEU A 630 31.85 7.08 3.79
C LEU A 630 32.30 8.50 3.44
N PHE A 631 32.35 8.79 2.15
CA PHE A 631 32.58 10.13 1.62
C PHE A 631 31.28 10.64 0.98
N GLY A 632 30.46 11.31 1.78
CA GLY A 632 29.17 11.86 1.38
C GLY A 632 29.23 13.35 1.05
N SER A 633 28.30 13.83 0.23
CA SER A 633 28.17 15.26 -0.06
C SER A 633 27.57 16.04 1.11
N SER A 634 26.63 15.42 1.85
CA SER A 634 25.93 16.04 2.98
C SER A 634 26.53 15.65 4.32
N SER A 635 26.95 14.39 4.48
CA SER A 635 27.61 13.92 5.70
C SER A 635 29.09 14.33 5.78
N GLY A 636 29.72 14.61 4.64
CA GLY A 636 31.16 14.80 4.56
C GLY A 636 31.91 13.48 4.76
N LEU A 637 32.96 13.49 5.58
CA LEU A 637 33.73 12.29 5.89
C LEU A 637 33.20 11.66 7.17
N THR A 638 32.69 10.42 7.06
CA THR A 638 32.07 9.74 8.19
C THR A 638 32.53 8.30 8.38
N ASN A 639 32.48 7.82 9.63
CA ASN A 639 32.94 6.50 10.05
C ASN A 639 31.77 5.58 10.45
N GLY A 640 31.75 4.39 9.88
CA GLY A 640 30.78 3.33 10.15
C GLY A 640 31.46 2.06 10.65
N LYS A 641 30.68 1.19 11.29
CA LYS A 641 31.08 -0.18 11.59
C LYS A 641 30.25 -1.12 10.73
N TYR A 642 30.92 -2.05 10.05
CA TYR A 642 30.20 -3.09 9.32
C TYR A 642 29.47 -3.98 10.32
N ARG A 643 28.14 -4.09 10.21
CA ARG A 643 27.44 -5.23 10.78
C ARG A 643 27.33 -6.28 9.70
N ASN A 644 28.12 -7.34 9.84
CA ASN A 644 28.01 -8.50 8.96
C ASN A 644 26.64 -9.17 9.18
N SER A 645 25.64 -8.72 8.44
CA SER A 645 24.42 -9.46 8.11
C SER A 645 24.61 -9.92 6.67
N SER A 646 24.78 -11.22 6.45
CA SER A 646 25.22 -11.74 5.14
C SER A 646 24.25 -11.43 4.00
N LYS A 647 23.03 -10.94 4.31
CA LYS A 647 22.10 -10.26 3.40
C LYS A 647 21.10 -9.44 4.22
N VAL A 648 21.04 -8.12 4.05
CA VAL A 648 19.84 -7.35 4.43
C VAL A 648 18.78 -7.48 3.36
N GLN A 649 17.52 -7.56 3.80
CA GLN A 649 16.35 -7.52 2.92
C GLN A 649 15.44 -6.37 3.32
N PHE A 650 15.09 -5.48 2.40
CA PHE A 650 14.22 -4.34 2.69
C PHE A 650 13.39 -3.92 1.47
N THR A 651 12.45 -3.01 1.69
CA THR A 651 11.66 -2.34 0.66
C THR A 651 11.60 -0.84 0.88
N THR A 652 11.49 -0.13 -0.22
CA THR A 652 11.29 1.33 -0.29
C THR A 652 9.81 1.71 -0.27
N LYS A 653 8.89 0.73 -0.28
CA LYS A 653 7.46 0.98 -0.27
C LYS A 653 7.02 1.47 1.11
N LEU A 654 6.57 2.72 1.18
CA LEU A 654 6.10 3.32 2.42
C LEU A 654 4.80 2.71 2.93
N CYS A 655 4.03 2.00 2.09
CA CYS A 655 2.58 2.01 2.27
C CYS A 655 1.73 0.85 1.71
N GLY A 656 2.28 -0.35 1.48
CA GLY A 656 1.46 -1.49 1.01
C GLY A 656 2.10 -2.86 1.12
N THR A 657 1.38 -3.88 0.61
CA THR A 657 1.93 -5.21 0.37
C THR A 657 3.08 -5.10 -0.61
N THR A 658 4.16 -5.79 -0.28
CA THR A 658 5.37 -5.68 -1.05
C THR A 658 5.56 -6.94 -1.88
N ASN A 659 5.60 -6.76 -3.20
CA ASN A 659 5.81 -7.89 -4.10
C ASN A 659 7.26 -8.44 -3.94
N ALA A 660 7.54 -9.61 -4.52
CA ALA A 660 8.88 -10.21 -4.43
C ALA A 660 9.96 -9.33 -5.07
N HIS A 661 9.56 -8.47 -6.00
CA HIS A 661 10.45 -7.72 -6.85
C HIS A 661 10.80 -6.32 -6.30
N GLU A 662 9.95 -5.73 -5.44
CA GLU A 662 10.15 -4.49 -4.68
C GLU A 662 11.15 -4.66 -3.51
N ARG A 663 11.92 -5.76 -3.53
CA ARG A 663 12.85 -6.21 -2.48
C ARG A 663 14.27 -6.05 -2.96
N TYR A 664 15.09 -5.48 -2.10
CA TYR A 664 16.53 -5.43 -2.30
C TYR A 664 17.16 -6.48 -1.41
N ARG A 665 17.93 -7.40 -1.99
CA ARG A 665 18.63 -8.49 -1.30
C ARG A 665 20.14 -8.34 -1.50
N GLY A 666 20.92 -8.79 -0.52
CA GLY A 666 22.38 -8.85 -0.67
C GLY A 666 23.08 -7.49 -0.56
N LEU A 667 22.45 -6.54 0.13
CA LEU A 667 23.09 -5.27 0.47
C LEU A 667 23.88 -5.39 1.77
N TYR A 668 24.95 -4.62 1.85
CA TYR A 668 25.68 -4.38 3.09
C TYR A 668 24.93 -3.36 3.94
N TYR A 669 24.82 -3.65 5.24
CA TYR A 669 24.28 -2.72 6.22
C TYR A 669 25.41 -2.28 7.15
N ILE A 670 25.65 -0.98 7.18
CA ILE A 670 26.75 -0.37 7.90
C ILE A 670 26.13 0.50 8.96
N ASP A 671 26.35 0.11 10.21
CA ASP A 671 25.83 0.84 11.35
C ASP A 671 26.45 2.23 11.41
N ASN A 672 25.62 3.19 11.77
CA ASN A 672 26.09 4.47 12.25
C ASN A 672 26.87 4.29 13.56
N SER A 673 28.20 4.33 13.46
CA SER A 673 29.09 4.33 14.62
C SER A 673 29.59 5.72 14.98
N GLN A 674 29.09 6.78 14.33
CA GLN A 674 29.51 8.13 14.66
C GLN A 674 28.81 8.63 15.91
N CYS A 675 29.63 8.81 16.94
CA CYS A 675 29.38 9.54 18.18
C CYS A 675 28.33 9.00 19.16
N GLU A 676 28.85 8.58 20.32
CA GLU A 676 28.14 8.02 21.48
C GLU A 676 27.78 9.06 22.55
N GLU A 677 28.23 10.31 22.42
CA GLU A 677 28.06 11.34 23.44
C GLU A 677 26.94 12.33 23.12
N THR A 678 26.17 12.70 24.14
CA THR A 678 25.04 13.65 24.10
C THR A 678 25.38 15.06 23.57
N HIS A 679 26.66 15.36 23.32
CA HIS A 679 27.15 16.66 22.85
C HIS A 679 28.01 16.60 21.58
N CYS A 680 28.12 15.43 20.95
CA CYS A 680 28.90 15.32 19.74
C CYS A 680 28.22 16.03 18.56
N LYS A 681 29.02 16.80 17.81
CA LYS A 681 28.57 17.61 16.66
C LYS A 681 28.81 16.94 15.29
N LEU A 682 29.23 15.67 15.27
CA LEU A 682 29.41 14.96 13.99
C LEU A 682 28.04 14.56 13.42
N PRO A 683 27.87 14.63 12.08
CA PRO A 683 26.69 14.08 11.44
C PRO A 683 26.65 12.55 11.64
N PRO A 684 25.49 11.90 11.43
CA PRO A 684 25.44 10.45 11.34
C PRO A 684 26.24 9.94 10.14
N LEU A 685 26.53 8.63 10.11
CA LEU A 685 27.24 7.97 9.00
C LEU A 685 26.69 8.40 7.63
N ALA A 686 25.39 8.30 7.40
CA ALA A 686 24.76 8.76 6.16
C ALA A 686 23.63 9.76 6.44
N LEU A 687 23.44 10.70 5.51
CA LEU A 687 22.43 11.74 5.52
C LEU A 687 21.65 11.80 4.19
N PHE A 688 20.59 12.60 4.22
CA PHE A 688 19.92 13.05 3.00
C PHE A 688 20.91 13.74 2.05
N GLY A 689 21.14 13.20 0.85
CA GLY A 689 22.16 13.64 -0.13
C GLY A 689 23.22 12.64 -0.48
N ASP A 690 23.46 11.66 0.37
CA ASP A 690 24.62 10.78 0.20
C ASP A 690 24.34 9.63 -0.81
N SER A 691 23.14 9.51 -1.39
CA SER A 691 22.85 8.51 -2.43
C SER A 691 23.86 8.56 -3.57
N GLY A 692 24.56 7.45 -3.80
CA GLY A 692 25.62 7.34 -4.80
C GLY A 692 27.02 7.54 -4.21
N ALA A 693 27.15 7.91 -2.94
CA ALA A 693 28.44 8.03 -2.26
C ALA A 693 29.21 6.71 -2.26
N GLY A 694 30.51 6.79 -2.50
CA GLY A 694 31.40 5.64 -2.38
C GLY A 694 31.65 5.29 -0.92
N VAL A 695 31.69 3.99 -0.64
CA VAL A 695 31.92 3.42 0.69
C VAL A 695 33.22 2.64 0.65
N TYR A 696 34.13 2.94 1.56
CA TYR A 696 35.51 2.44 1.55
C TYR A 696 35.90 1.86 2.90
N GLN A 697 36.79 0.87 2.91
CA GLN A 697 37.47 0.41 4.13
C GLN A 697 38.89 0.94 4.13
N ARG A 698 39.34 1.46 5.27
CA ARG A 698 40.75 1.76 5.50
C ARG A 698 41.48 0.45 5.83
N MET A 699 42.51 0.11 5.06
CA MET A 699 43.31 -1.11 5.30
C MET A 699 44.60 -0.82 6.08
N ASP A 700 45.19 0.35 5.84
CA ASP A 700 46.34 0.89 6.56
C ASP A 700 46.31 2.42 6.48
N ASP A 701 47.41 3.09 6.84
CA ASP A 701 47.40 4.54 6.96
C ASP A 701 47.08 5.28 5.65
N ASN A 702 47.41 4.68 4.50
CA ASN A 702 47.36 5.33 3.19
C ASN A 702 46.54 4.56 2.14
N SER A 703 46.00 3.37 2.44
CA SER A 703 45.25 2.59 1.46
C SER A 703 43.77 2.43 1.80
N LEU A 704 42.96 2.75 0.79
CA LEU A 704 41.52 2.57 0.78
C LEU A 704 41.13 1.46 -0.19
N VAL A 705 40.14 0.68 0.20
CA VAL A 705 39.54 -0.36 -0.63
C VAL A 705 38.06 -0.05 -0.79
N CYS A 706 37.58 -0.03 -2.03
CA CYS A 706 36.17 0.25 -2.30
C CYS A 706 35.33 -0.98 -1.91
N ILE A 707 34.33 -0.77 -1.06
CA ILE A 707 33.40 -1.81 -0.63
C ILE A 707 32.10 -1.74 -1.44
N GLY A 708 31.64 -0.54 -1.79
CA GLY A 708 30.34 -0.37 -2.41
C GLY A 708 29.90 1.06 -2.64
N VAL A 709 28.63 1.21 -2.99
CA VAL A 709 27.95 2.49 -3.22
C VAL A 709 26.72 2.58 -2.31
N LEU A 710 26.59 3.68 -1.58
CA LEU A 710 25.45 3.97 -0.71
C LEU A 710 24.18 4.21 -1.55
N VAL A 711 23.07 3.57 -1.19
CA VAL A 711 21.78 3.72 -1.90
C VAL A 711 20.63 4.17 -1.02
N ALA A 712 20.68 3.88 0.28
CA ALA A 712 19.63 4.27 1.21
C ALA A 712 20.19 4.48 2.62
N VAL A 713 19.43 5.24 3.41
CA VAL A 713 19.73 5.52 4.81
C VAL A 713 18.52 5.14 5.67
N ASP A 714 18.76 4.60 6.86
CA ASP A 714 17.72 4.40 7.86
C ASP A 714 17.58 5.59 8.82
N ASN A 715 16.57 5.54 9.69
CA ASN A 715 16.30 6.57 10.71
C ASN A 715 17.43 6.74 11.75
N THR A 716 18.30 5.75 11.91
CA THR A 716 19.47 5.82 12.80
C THR A 716 20.67 6.51 12.13
N GLY A 717 20.57 6.78 10.82
CA GLY A 717 21.66 7.28 10.00
C GLY A 717 22.61 6.18 9.53
N SER A 718 22.20 4.91 9.67
CA SER A 718 22.97 3.76 9.18
C SER A 718 22.79 3.63 7.67
N ALA A 719 23.84 3.13 7.03
CA ALA A 719 23.99 3.12 5.58
C ALA A 719 23.64 1.75 5.00
N LEU A 720 22.97 1.77 3.86
CA LEU A 720 22.64 0.60 3.08
C LEU A 720 23.33 0.67 1.72
N VAL A 721 24.16 -0.31 1.45
CA VAL A 721 25.21 -0.22 0.44
C VAL A 721 25.14 -1.39 -0.53
N ILE A 722 25.15 -1.09 -1.82
CA ILE A 722 25.33 -2.11 -2.87
C ILE A 722 26.82 -2.47 -2.93
N PRO A 723 27.18 -3.77 -2.81
CA PRO A 723 28.56 -4.20 -2.96
C PRO A 723 29.14 -3.76 -4.30
N ILE A 724 30.41 -3.35 -4.34
CA ILE A 724 31.01 -2.83 -5.58
C ILE A 724 31.21 -3.92 -6.63
N ASP A 725 31.54 -5.15 -6.22
CA ASP A 725 31.91 -6.26 -7.09
C ASP A 725 30.77 -6.67 -8.08
N PRO A 726 29.51 -6.84 -7.62
CA PRO A 726 28.36 -7.03 -8.52
C PRO A 726 28.10 -5.86 -9.47
N ILE A 727 28.33 -4.60 -9.04
CA ILE A 727 28.12 -3.42 -9.89
C ILE A 727 29.09 -3.46 -11.08
N LEU A 728 30.39 -3.66 -10.80
CA LEU A 728 31.44 -3.70 -11.82
C LEU A 728 31.17 -4.78 -12.86
N LYS A 729 30.76 -5.98 -12.41
CA LYS A 729 30.41 -7.11 -13.27
C LYS A 729 29.16 -6.85 -14.10
N HIS A 730 28.11 -6.27 -13.51
CA HIS A 730 26.85 -6.02 -14.19
C HIS A 730 26.97 -4.99 -15.31
N PHE A 731 27.73 -3.91 -15.10
CA PHE A 731 27.90 -2.86 -16.10
C PHE A 731 29.11 -3.03 -17.02
N ASP A 732 29.93 -4.06 -16.79
CA ASP A 732 31.22 -4.28 -17.46
C ASP A 732 32.11 -3.03 -17.38
N VAL A 733 32.38 -2.59 -16.15
CA VAL A 733 33.21 -1.41 -15.85
C VAL A 733 34.28 -1.78 -14.82
N LYS A 734 35.38 -1.01 -14.78
CA LYS A 734 36.49 -1.24 -13.84
C LYS A 734 36.71 -0.01 -12.98
N LEU A 735 37.07 -0.16 -11.70
CA LEU A 735 37.45 0.98 -10.88
C LEU A 735 38.63 1.72 -11.50
N LYS A 736 38.54 3.05 -11.55
CA LYS A 736 39.62 3.89 -12.08
C LYS A 736 40.75 4.01 -11.06
N VAL A 737 41.95 3.76 -11.52
CA VAL A 737 43.22 4.05 -10.84
C VAL A 737 43.76 5.37 -11.38
N PHE A 738 44.27 6.22 -10.49
CA PHE A 738 44.76 7.58 -10.79
C PHE A 738 46.26 7.71 -10.58
#